data_AF-A0A428UXB2-F1
#
_entry.id   AF-A0A428UXB2-F1
#
_cell.length_a   1.000
_cell.length_b   1.000
_cell.length_c   1.000
_cell.angle_alpha   90.00
_cell.angle_beta   90.00
_cell.angle_gamma   90.00
#
_symmetry.space_group_name_H-M   'P 1'
#
loop_
_entity.id
_entity.type
_entity.pdbx_description
1 polymer ?
#
loop_
_entity_poly.entity_id
_entity_poly.type
_entity_poly.pdbx_seq_one_letter_code
_entity_poly.pdbx_strand_id
1 'polypeptide(L)'
;MPSDTYDFGQVFQAVYIAKQKPAPPPVPESMKAVLQSYPPLGQVTPVQGQDITLTAVLEIPMSRATEAWEISLWHSLDGSDWKDSHLSPIEDALAPQSLQSIPESVSRLHFTSSLSFDTSVRFTLKFRHSPDVDWRWIRDEQGLDDGLIVNTAAAVSSDNLSDLIPDLNSEDWNIKSCLSQSPRTSLWSLETVIPPAKGDDSSYRDITIGTPWGSFASRWFALVRLWSPWLAPRHGKAQLSLDKDGILCCFLSPQGKNLVFLAISGLNHVLPVFRQGSKDQLQVYARNDGLSEEKATILISEGVDFECAVAAVMYHARNLVSRAAQANVEHEQQLSSLVDDFKPKWLEYWFDGLGFCTWNALGQRLTDQKIFDAIDKLSKNNINVSSLIIDDNWQSIDYRGPSQFQYGWKDFEAEPEGFPKGLKATISQIREKHPHIQHIAVWHALLGYWGGIAPHGKIAKTYKTIEVVREDADRRNLPLGGKITVVAEEDVSRFYNDFYKFLVDCGIDAVKTDAQFMLDTWVGASPRRDLINKYLDTWTIATLRHFSAKAISCMSQFPQALFHSQMPTNRPTILVRNSDDFFPEIPASHPWHVWTNAHNSIFMKYLNVLPDWDMFQTVHEYSGFHAAARCVSGGPIYITDVPGEHDMDLIDQMTGVTPRGKTVIFRPSVLGKTVYPYMGYDDDSLLKVGSYHGASQTGNPILAIFNVSSRPLTDLIPLSVFPGADPRIHYVVRAHTTGKVSRPVSIKDPGSLLTGSLPVRGYEIFSAFPLTSLSSKKHGDISIANLGLLGKMAGAAAIFMSSVEERENGRVMLDTRVKAFGVLGVYVSSLPTMTIDGDFLITIQEKVIPVHTVAISKADDHVLEIDIGKAWKEMGLESRWSNDVEVKVFFSI
;
A
#
# COMPACT_ATOMS: atom_id res chain seq x y z
N MET A 1 -29.89 0.26 19.75
CA MET A 1 -29.72 1.67 19.32
C MET A 1 -28.51 2.22 20.06
N PRO A 2 -27.50 2.81 19.39
CA PRO A 2 -26.57 3.68 20.10
C PRO A 2 -27.40 4.83 20.70
N SER A 3 -27.16 5.19 21.96
CA SER A 3 -27.78 6.38 22.54
C SER A 3 -27.46 7.59 21.65
N ASP A 4 -28.36 8.58 21.60
CA ASP A 4 -28.20 9.87 20.88
C ASP A 4 -26.98 10.71 21.35
N THR A 5 -26.05 10.12 22.08
CA THR A 5 -24.83 10.70 22.65
C THR A 5 -23.52 10.00 22.21
N TYR A 6 -23.57 8.92 21.43
CA TYR A 6 -22.36 8.21 20.97
C TYR A 6 -21.87 8.72 19.61
N ASP A 7 -20.84 9.58 19.63
CA ASP A 7 -20.13 10.03 18.43
C ASP A 7 -18.94 9.11 18.15
N PHE A 8 -19.13 8.14 17.26
CA PHE A 8 -18.08 7.22 16.83
C PHE A 8 -16.91 7.95 16.17
N GLY A 9 -17.14 9.07 15.46
CA GLY A 9 -16.09 9.84 14.81
C GLY A 9 -15.10 10.42 15.81
N GLN A 10 -15.58 10.98 16.91
CA GLN A 10 -14.73 11.49 18.00
C GLN A 10 -13.91 10.37 18.66
N VAL A 11 -14.54 9.23 18.95
CA VAL A 11 -13.83 8.07 19.53
C VAL A 11 -12.81 7.51 18.54
N PHE A 12 -13.14 7.45 17.25
CA PHE A 12 -12.24 6.98 16.21
C PHE A 12 -10.95 7.80 16.20
N GLN A 13 -11.10 9.13 16.16
CA GLN A 13 -9.98 10.06 16.17
C GLN A 13 -9.16 9.96 17.46
N ALA A 14 -9.81 9.87 18.62
CA ALA A 14 -9.11 9.87 19.91
C ALA A 14 -8.32 8.58 20.19
N VAL A 15 -8.80 7.43 19.70
CA VAL A 15 -8.26 6.11 20.05
C VAL A 15 -7.37 5.52 18.97
N TYR A 16 -7.66 5.78 17.68
CA TYR A 16 -7.04 5.05 16.59
C TYR A 16 -6.08 5.88 15.75
N ILE A 17 -6.28 7.20 15.72
CA ILE A 17 -5.45 8.12 14.93
C ILE A 17 -4.40 8.76 15.83
N ALA A 18 -3.15 8.78 15.37
CA ALA A 18 -2.11 9.55 16.03
C ALA A 18 -2.45 11.05 16.03
N LYS A 19 -2.21 11.74 17.16
CA LYS A 19 -2.49 13.18 17.25
C LYS A 19 -1.61 13.94 16.26
N GLN A 20 -2.22 14.75 15.41
CA GLN A 20 -1.49 15.64 14.50
C GLN A 20 -0.96 16.86 15.25
N LYS A 21 0.16 17.40 14.75
CA LYS A 21 0.70 18.67 15.22
C LYS A 21 -0.29 19.81 14.90
N PRO A 22 -0.54 20.74 15.83
CA PRO A 22 -1.36 21.91 15.52
C PRO A 22 -0.67 22.79 14.49
N ALA A 23 -1.44 23.45 13.63
CA ALA A 23 -0.91 24.43 12.69
C ALA A 23 -0.21 25.58 13.45
N PRO A 24 0.90 26.13 12.92
CA PRO A 24 1.49 27.35 13.46
C PRO A 24 0.49 28.52 13.39
N PRO A 25 0.68 29.58 14.20
CA PRO A 25 -0.18 30.76 14.17
C PRO A 25 -0.35 31.30 12.74
N PRO A 26 -1.57 31.72 12.34
CA PRO A 26 -1.79 32.23 11.00
C PRO A 26 -1.00 33.51 10.77
N VAL A 27 -0.25 33.55 9.67
CA VAL A 27 0.46 34.73 9.19
C VAL A 27 -0.34 35.31 8.02
N PRO A 28 -0.47 36.65 7.87
CA PRO A 28 -1.10 37.25 6.69
C PRO A 28 -0.50 36.67 5.41
N GLU A 29 -1.33 36.35 4.41
CA GLU A 29 -0.86 35.67 3.19
C GLU A 29 0.27 36.46 2.50
N SER A 30 0.21 37.80 2.55
CA SER A 30 1.27 38.68 2.04
C SER A 30 2.62 38.59 2.77
N MET A 31 2.66 37.97 3.96
CA MET A 31 3.84 37.82 4.80
C MET A 31 4.31 36.36 4.93
N LYS A 32 3.59 35.42 4.30
CA LYS A 32 3.87 33.99 4.36
C LYS A 32 5.20 33.67 3.67
N ALA A 33 5.99 32.81 4.30
CA ALA A 33 7.19 32.23 3.72
C ALA A 33 7.23 30.76 4.13
N VAL A 34 7.36 29.86 3.17
CA VAL A 34 7.50 28.42 3.41
C VAL A 34 8.86 27.99 2.92
N LEU A 35 9.70 27.51 3.83
CA LEU A 35 11.05 27.05 3.54
C LEU A 35 11.16 25.56 3.82
N GLN A 36 11.70 24.82 2.85
CA GLN A 36 11.91 23.38 2.91
C GLN A 36 13.27 23.02 2.30
N SER A 37 13.79 21.83 2.61
CA SER A 37 15.08 21.38 2.07
C SER A 37 15.12 19.91 1.69
N TYR A 38 16.10 19.57 0.86
CA TYR A 38 16.62 18.23 0.70
C TYR A 38 18.13 18.25 0.98
N PRO A 39 18.66 17.39 1.87
CA PRO A 39 17.93 16.49 2.77
C PRO A 39 16.88 17.19 3.66
N PRO A 40 15.79 16.49 4.03
CA PRO A 40 14.68 17.09 4.76
C PRO A 40 15.01 17.41 6.22
N LEU A 41 14.43 18.51 6.71
CA LEU A 41 14.40 18.86 8.13
C LEU A 41 13.57 17.84 8.92
N GLY A 42 13.86 17.73 10.22
CA GLY A 42 13.21 16.80 11.14
C GLY A 42 13.51 15.32 10.87
N GLN A 43 14.26 14.97 9.83
CA GLN A 43 14.50 13.58 9.45
C GLN A 43 15.97 13.19 9.58
N VAL A 44 16.20 11.88 9.67
CA VAL A 44 17.54 11.30 9.54
C VAL A 44 17.70 10.84 8.09
N THR A 45 18.71 11.35 7.39
CA THR A 45 19.00 11.02 6.00
C THR A 45 20.34 10.30 5.90
N PRO A 46 20.33 8.97 5.78
CA PRO A 46 21.55 8.20 5.50
C PRO A 46 22.03 8.47 4.08
N VAL A 47 23.31 8.77 3.93
CA VAL A 47 23.95 8.98 2.63
C VAL A 47 25.24 8.16 2.51
N GLN A 48 25.72 7.99 1.27
CA GLN A 48 27.02 7.39 0.98
C GLN A 48 27.96 8.46 0.44
N GLY A 49 29.11 8.61 1.08
CA GLY A 49 30.12 9.62 0.72
C GLY A 49 30.27 10.71 1.76
N GLN A 50 31.28 11.54 1.57
CA GLN A 50 31.63 12.64 2.48
C GLN A 50 31.08 14.00 2.01
N ASP A 51 30.66 14.10 0.74
CA ASP A 51 30.14 15.33 0.16
C ASP A 51 28.64 15.24 -0.02
N ILE A 52 27.94 16.31 0.37
CA ILE A 52 26.50 16.43 0.16
C ILE A 52 26.12 17.83 -0.29
N THR A 53 25.19 17.88 -1.22
CA THR A 53 24.53 19.12 -1.63
C THR A 53 23.19 19.23 -0.93
N LEU A 54 23.05 20.27 -0.11
CA LEU A 54 21.79 20.67 0.48
C LEU A 54 21.12 21.68 -0.45
N THR A 55 19.89 21.37 -0.85
CA THR A 55 19.04 22.26 -1.66
C THR A 55 17.86 22.71 -0.83
N ALA A 56 17.54 24.00 -0.87
CA ALA A 56 16.38 24.59 -0.20
C ALA A 56 15.44 25.23 -1.23
N VAL A 57 14.14 25.17 -0.95
CA VAL A 57 13.09 25.88 -1.67
C VAL A 57 12.37 26.83 -0.73
N LEU A 58 12.24 28.08 -1.15
CA LEU A 58 11.51 29.13 -0.45
C LEU A 58 10.30 29.53 -1.30
N GLU A 59 9.10 29.27 -0.79
CA GLU A 59 7.83 29.73 -1.36
C GLU A 59 7.35 31.01 -0.67
N ILE A 60 7.08 32.03 -1.47
CA ILE A 60 6.70 33.37 -1.02
C ILE A 60 5.63 33.96 -1.95
N PRO A 61 4.88 34.98 -1.50
CA PRO A 61 3.99 35.74 -2.38
C PRO A 61 4.76 36.34 -3.56
N MET A 62 4.17 36.27 -4.75
CA MET A 62 4.76 36.80 -5.99
C MET A 62 5.10 38.30 -5.87
N SER A 63 4.33 39.06 -5.09
CA SER A 63 4.60 40.48 -4.81
C SER A 63 5.92 40.74 -4.07
N ARG A 64 6.55 39.70 -3.51
CA ARG A 64 7.80 39.76 -2.74
C ARG A 64 8.96 39.05 -3.43
N ALA A 65 8.75 38.56 -4.66
CA ALA A 65 9.73 37.77 -5.40
C ALA A 65 11.03 38.53 -5.69
N THR A 66 10.97 39.86 -5.75
CA THR A 66 12.13 40.74 -6.05
C THR A 66 12.86 41.25 -4.80
N GLU A 67 12.43 40.85 -3.60
CA GLU A 67 13.15 41.17 -2.36
C GLU A 67 14.47 40.39 -2.28
N ALA A 68 15.43 40.91 -1.52
CA ALA A 68 16.76 40.32 -1.38
C ALA A 68 16.73 39.16 -0.35
N TRP A 69 16.03 38.09 -0.70
CA TRP A 69 15.92 36.91 0.17
C TRP A 69 17.25 36.20 0.34
N GLU A 70 17.58 35.94 1.60
CA GLU A 70 18.77 35.19 2.00
C GLU A 70 18.36 34.00 2.85
N ILE A 71 19.08 32.89 2.68
CA ILE A 71 18.92 31.67 3.48
C ILE A 71 20.29 31.31 4.06
N SER A 72 20.31 31.03 5.36
CA SER A 72 21.49 30.52 6.04
C SER A 72 21.25 29.11 6.56
N LEU A 73 22.23 28.25 6.31
CA LEU A 73 22.36 26.94 6.90
C LEU A 73 23.06 27.10 8.24
N TRP A 74 22.34 26.85 9.32
CA TRP A 74 22.92 26.72 10.65
C TRP A 74 23.22 25.25 10.87
N HIS A 75 24.49 24.87 11.01
CA HIS A 75 24.88 23.45 11.05
C HIS A 75 26.06 23.15 11.97
N SER A 76 26.13 21.89 12.40
CA SER A 76 27.24 21.28 13.13
C SER A 76 27.74 20.08 12.33
N LEU A 77 29.02 20.12 11.93
CA LEU A 77 29.70 19.03 11.23
C LEU A 77 30.43 18.17 12.26
N ASP A 78 30.17 16.86 12.27
CA ASP A 78 30.93 15.89 13.07
C ASP A 78 31.00 16.22 14.57
N GLY A 79 29.94 16.85 15.10
CA GLY A 79 29.84 17.24 16.50
C GLY A 79 30.61 18.50 16.87
N SER A 80 31.13 19.25 15.89
CA SER A 80 31.73 20.56 16.09
C SER A 80 30.70 21.63 16.50
N ASP A 81 31.20 22.80 16.94
CA ASP A 81 30.34 23.94 17.25
C ASP A 81 29.49 24.35 16.04
N TRP A 82 28.26 24.76 16.32
CA TRP A 82 27.35 25.20 15.27
C TRP A 82 27.85 26.49 14.61
N LYS A 83 27.77 26.55 13.29
CA LYS A 83 28.19 27.69 12.48
C LYS A 83 27.21 27.99 11.35
N ASP A 84 27.29 29.22 10.86
CA ASP A 84 26.52 29.69 9.73
C ASP A 84 27.22 29.36 8.40
N SER A 85 26.45 29.03 7.39
CA SER A 85 26.91 28.93 6.01
C SER A 85 25.81 29.42 5.07
N HIS A 86 26.16 30.37 4.22
CA HIS A 86 25.20 30.98 3.31
C HIS A 86 24.83 30.00 2.18
N LEU A 87 23.54 29.87 1.86
CA LEU A 87 23.12 29.13 0.67
C LEU A 87 23.09 30.08 -0.53
N SER A 88 23.70 29.67 -1.63
CA SER A 88 23.72 30.46 -2.86
C SER A 88 22.45 30.21 -3.67
N PRO A 89 21.85 31.24 -4.30
CA PRO A 89 20.76 31.04 -5.26
C PRO A 89 21.16 30.07 -6.38
N ILE A 90 20.23 29.23 -6.81
CA ILE A 90 20.45 28.28 -7.91
C ILE A 90 19.98 28.93 -9.22
N GLU A 91 20.79 28.83 -10.27
CA GLU A 91 20.39 29.22 -11.62
C GLU A 91 19.22 28.35 -12.10
N ASP A 92 18.25 28.91 -12.84
CA ASP A 92 17.03 28.20 -13.26
C ASP A 92 17.31 26.86 -13.96
N ALA A 93 18.40 26.78 -14.73
CA ALA A 93 18.82 25.56 -15.42
C ALA A 93 19.32 24.46 -14.47
N LEU A 94 19.60 24.72 -13.21
CA LEU A 94 20.02 23.71 -12.23
C LEU A 94 19.02 23.57 -11.08
N ALA A 95 17.97 24.39 -11.06
CA ALA A 95 16.94 24.36 -10.04
C ALA A 95 16.15 23.03 -10.05
N PRO A 96 15.65 22.60 -8.89
CA PRO A 96 14.61 21.58 -8.79
C PRO A 96 13.44 21.89 -9.73
N GLN A 97 12.94 20.86 -10.40
CA GLN A 97 11.89 21.03 -11.39
C GLN A 97 10.52 20.98 -10.70
N SER A 98 9.60 21.85 -11.10
CA SER A 98 8.20 21.71 -10.72
C SER A 98 7.35 21.33 -11.92
N LEU A 99 6.72 20.16 -11.80
CA LEU A 99 5.81 19.64 -12.80
C LEU A 99 4.34 19.96 -12.46
N GLN A 100 4.08 20.53 -11.29
CA GLN A 100 2.73 20.95 -10.89
C GLN A 100 2.43 22.37 -11.38
N SER A 101 1.15 22.73 -11.39
CA SER A 101 0.73 24.11 -11.63
C SER A 101 1.03 24.94 -10.37
N ILE A 102 1.84 25.97 -10.52
CA ILE A 102 2.15 26.92 -9.46
C ILE A 102 1.12 28.07 -9.55
N PRO A 103 0.43 28.43 -8.46
CA PRO A 103 -0.46 29.59 -8.47
C PRO A 103 0.30 30.87 -8.86
N GLU A 104 -0.29 31.74 -9.68
CA GLU A 104 0.33 33.02 -10.11
C GLU A 104 0.69 33.94 -8.92
N SER A 105 0.05 33.73 -7.76
CA SER A 105 0.31 34.47 -6.54
C SER A 105 1.54 33.99 -5.76
N VAL A 106 2.21 32.91 -6.18
CA VAL A 106 3.34 32.28 -5.48
C VAL A 106 4.59 32.30 -6.35
N SER A 107 5.73 32.64 -5.75
CA SER A 107 7.07 32.52 -6.34
C SER A 107 7.89 31.49 -5.56
N ARG A 108 8.78 30.79 -6.27
CA ARG A 108 9.72 29.80 -5.73
C ARG A 108 11.15 30.24 -5.99
N LEU A 109 11.90 30.41 -4.92
CA LEU A 109 13.33 30.66 -4.97
C LEU A 109 14.07 29.41 -4.48
N HIS A 110 15.11 29.01 -5.20
CA HIS A 110 15.90 27.82 -4.85
C HIS A 110 17.31 28.23 -4.47
N PHE A 111 17.84 27.59 -3.44
CA PHE A 111 19.16 27.87 -2.90
C PHE A 111 19.91 26.57 -2.63
N THR A 112 21.24 26.60 -2.71
CA THR A 112 22.08 25.42 -2.51
C THR A 112 23.32 25.72 -1.68
N SER A 113 23.80 24.71 -0.96
CA SER A 113 25.11 24.70 -0.31
C SER A 113 25.68 23.30 -0.35
N SER A 114 26.98 23.19 -0.61
CA SER A 114 27.71 21.92 -0.47
C SER A 114 28.41 21.87 0.89
N LEU A 115 28.41 20.70 1.50
CA LEU A 115 29.11 20.42 2.74
C LEU A 115 29.96 19.16 2.57
N SER A 116 31.14 19.17 3.17
CA SER A 116 31.97 17.98 3.34
C SER A 116 32.02 17.62 4.82
N PHE A 117 31.84 16.34 5.14
CA PHE A 117 31.77 15.83 6.50
C PHE A 117 32.22 14.37 6.55
N ASP A 118 32.67 13.90 7.71
CA ASP A 118 33.14 12.53 7.87
C ASP A 118 32.05 11.59 8.38
N THR A 119 31.31 12.02 9.40
CA THR A 119 30.39 11.19 10.18
C THR A 119 28.95 11.68 10.06
N SER A 120 28.68 12.95 10.39
CA SER A 120 27.31 13.48 10.39
C SER A 120 27.22 15.00 10.25
N VAL A 121 26.07 15.47 9.77
CA VAL A 121 25.69 16.89 9.77
C VAL A 121 24.37 17.04 10.51
N ARG A 122 24.35 17.84 11.57
CA ARG A 122 23.10 18.35 12.16
C ARG A 122 22.85 19.74 11.63
N PHE A 123 21.63 20.03 11.18
CA PHE A 123 21.35 21.32 10.57
C PHE A 123 19.92 21.80 10.77
N THR A 124 19.76 23.12 10.68
CA THR A 124 18.49 23.81 10.57
C THR A 124 18.64 25.02 9.65
N LEU A 125 17.53 25.69 9.32
CA LEU A 125 17.52 26.80 8.38
C LEU A 125 16.96 28.07 9.03
N LYS A 126 17.50 29.20 8.59
CA LYS A 126 16.94 30.53 8.86
C LYS A 126 16.92 31.36 7.60
N PHE A 127 15.97 32.28 7.50
CA PHE A 127 15.79 33.11 6.32
C PHE A 127 15.48 34.55 6.69
N ARG A 128 15.75 35.47 5.76
CA ARG A 128 15.40 36.89 5.86
C ARG A 128 15.19 37.48 4.46
N HIS A 129 14.46 38.59 4.38
CA HIS A 129 14.10 39.21 3.10
C HIS A 129 14.95 40.46 2.74
N SER A 130 15.87 40.83 3.63
CA SER A 130 16.85 41.90 3.44
C SER A 130 18.02 41.72 4.42
N PRO A 131 19.24 42.18 4.09
CA PRO A 131 20.34 42.22 5.03
C PRO A 131 20.08 43.02 6.32
N ASP A 132 19.17 43.99 6.27
CA ASP A 132 18.86 44.91 7.36
C ASP A 132 17.79 44.41 8.34
N VAL A 133 17.22 43.22 8.10
CA VAL A 133 16.21 42.63 9.00
C VAL A 133 16.76 41.39 9.70
N ASP A 134 16.19 41.10 10.86
CA ASP A 134 16.57 39.95 11.68
C ASP A 134 16.27 38.62 10.98
N TRP A 135 17.10 37.63 11.27
CA TRP A 135 16.88 36.25 10.81
C TRP A 135 15.67 35.64 11.49
N ARG A 136 14.85 34.94 10.69
CA ARG A 136 13.72 34.14 11.17
C ARG A 136 14.06 32.67 11.08
N TRP A 137 13.79 31.92 12.15
CA TRP A 137 14.13 30.50 12.23
C TRP A 137 12.98 29.62 11.74
N ILE A 138 13.32 28.61 10.95
CA ILE A 138 12.31 27.68 10.42
C ILE A 138 11.56 26.91 11.51
N ARG A 139 12.25 26.62 12.62
CA ARG A 139 11.67 25.98 13.79
C ARG A 139 10.54 26.82 14.39
N ASP A 140 10.71 28.13 14.42
CA ASP A 140 9.73 29.04 15.02
C ASP A 140 8.56 29.29 14.06
N GLU A 141 8.84 29.37 12.76
CA GLU A 141 7.86 29.69 11.71
C GLU A 141 6.99 28.50 11.30
N GLN A 142 7.60 27.33 11.13
CA GLN A 142 6.94 26.14 10.62
C GLN A 142 6.92 24.98 11.62
N GLY A 143 7.61 25.09 12.75
CA GLY A 143 7.69 24.00 13.73
C GLY A 143 8.56 22.83 13.27
N LEU A 144 9.48 23.01 12.32
CA LEU A 144 10.32 21.90 11.84
C LEU A 144 11.51 21.68 12.78
N ASP A 145 11.74 20.42 13.15
CA ASP A 145 12.91 20.01 13.92
C ASP A 145 14.19 20.00 13.06
N ASP A 146 15.35 19.84 13.69
CA ASP A 146 16.63 19.79 12.97
C ASP A 146 16.72 18.54 12.08
N GLY A 147 17.36 18.70 10.92
CA GLY A 147 17.75 17.58 10.06
C GLY A 147 19.05 16.94 10.54
N LEU A 148 19.19 15.64 10.32
CA LEU A 148 20.40 14.87 10.60
C LEU A 148 20.82 14.08 9.36
N ILE A 149 21.98 14.39 8.80
CA ILE A 149 22.61 13.62 7.72
C ILE A 149 23.68 12.73 8.33
N VAL A 150 23.76 11.47 7.90
CA VAL A 150 24.70 10.49 8.46
C VAL A 150 25.40 9.73 7.34
N ASN A 151 26.73 9.63 7.43
CA ASN A 151 27.54 8.90 6.46
C ASN A 151 27.53 7.41 6.80
N THR A 152 26.92 6.61 5.94
CA THR A 152 26.81 5.15 6.12
C THR A 152 28.09 4.39 5.77
N ALA A 153 29.06 5.03 5.09
CA ALA A 153 30.30 4.37 4.68
C ALA A 153 31.25 4.08 5.85
N ALA A 154 31.13 4.79 6.97
CA ALA A 154 31.96 4.61 8.17
C ALA A 154 31.46 3.49 9.10
N ALA A 155 30.35 2.82 8.77
CA ALA A 155 29.61 1.98 9.68
C ALA A 155 30.08 0.51 9.65
N VAL A 156 30.93 0.10 10.60
CA VAL A 156 31.36 -1.30 10.77
C VAL A 156 30.19 -2.15 11.29
N SER A 157 29.78 -3.21 10.59
CA SER A 157 28.77 -4.18 11.09
C SER A 157 29.30 -4.92 12.31
N SER A 158 28.46 -5.11 13.33
CA SER A 158 28.84 -6.00 14.43
C SER A 158 28.44 -7.44 14.10
N ASP A 159 29.34 -8.38 14.41
CA ASP A 159 29.08 -9.82 14.33
C ASP A 159 28.37 -10.36 15.57
N ASN A 160 28.26 -9.56 16.64
CA ASN A 160 27.70 -9.96 17.93
C ASN A 160 26.52 -9.07 18.34
N LEU A 161 25.38 -9.70 18.62
CA LEU A 161 24.16 -8.99 19.01
C LEU A 161 24.33 -8.15 20.28
N SER A 162 25.19 -8.57 21.22
CA SER A 162 25.45 -7.80 22.45
C SER A 162 26.10 -6.43 22.21
N ASP A 163 26.80 -6.23 21.07
CA ASP A 163 27.33 -4.91 20.73
C ASP A 163 26.21 -3.96 20.27
N LEU A 164 25.15 -4.53 19.69
CA LEU A 164 23.98 -3.81 19.22
C LEU A 164 22.93 -3.62 20.32
N ILE A 165 22.95 -4.46 21.36
CA ILE A 165 22.03 -4.40 22.51
C ILE A 165 22.89 -4.63 23.77
N PRO A 166 23.50 -3.56 24.34
CA PRO A 166 24.44 -3.68 25.45
C PRO A 166 23.83 -4.29 26.74
N ASP A 167 22.54 -4.10 26.95
CA ASP A 167 21.74 -4.65 28.06
C ASP A 167 20.94 -5.90 27.66
N LEU A 168 21.41 -6.64 26.65
CA LEU A 168 20.77 -7.87 26.18
C LEU A 168 20.64 -8.91 27.30
N ASN A 169 19.41 -9.38 27.55
CA ASN A 169 19.16 -10.45 28.51
C ASN A 169 19.61 -11.82 27.96
N SER A 170 20.89 -12.13 28.09
CA SER A 170 21.47 -13.40 27.61
C SER A 170 21.15 -14.61 28.51
N GLU A 171 20.55 -14.41 29.69
CA GLU A 171 20.20 -15.51 30.60
C GLU A 171 18.92 -16.23 30.16
N ASP A 172 17.92 -15.47 29.68
CA ASP A 172 16.64 -16.03 29.23
C ASP A 172 16.61 -16.41 27.74
N TRP A 173 17.50 -15.83 26.92
CA TRP A 173 17.50 -15.99 25.48
C TRP A 173 18.63 -16.91 24.99
N ASN A 174 18.25 -17.94 24.24
CA ASN A 174 19.19 -18.68 23.39
C ASN A 174 19.36 -17.94 22.05
N ILE A 175 20.53 -17.34 21.83
CA ILE A 175 20.82 -16.51 20.66
C ILE A 175 21.64 -17.30 19.64
N LYS A 176 21.19 -17.30 18.37
CA LYS A 176 21.89 -17.94 17.26
C LYS A 176 22.11 -16.95 16.12
N SER A 177 23.36 -16.76 15.70
CA SER A 177 23.64 -16.09 14.44
C SER A 177 23.18 -16.95 13.26
N CYS A 178 22.56 -16.32 12.27
CA CYS A 178 21.93 -16.96 11.13
C CYS A 178 22.47 -16.35 9.83
N LEU A 179 22.61 -17.17 8.78
CA LEU A 179 22.94 -16.66 7.46
C LEU A 179 21.76 -15.86 6.90
N SER A 180 21.98 -14.59 6.58
CA SER A 180 20.99 -13.77 5.90
C SER A 180 20.93 -14.08 4.41
N GLN A 181 19.71 -14.12 3.86
CA GLN A 181 19.45 -14.20 2.42
C GLN A 181 19.36 -12.81 1.77
N SER A 182 19.41 -11.75 2.57
CA SER A 182 19.30 -10.37 2.13
C SER A 182 20.69 -9.71 2.10
N PRO A 183 21.06 -8.98 1.03
CA PRO A 183 22.39 -8.40 0.91
C PRO A 183 22.73 -7.42 2.05
N ARG A 184 23.99 -7.42 2.49
CA ARG A 184 24.54 -6.48 3.49
C ARG A 184 23.73 -6.41 4.78
N THR A 185 23.31 -7.57 5.29
CA THR A 185 22.60 -7.69 6.56
C THR A 185 23.16 -8.81 7.43
N SER A 186 23.16 -8.56 8.73
CA SER A 186 23.39 -9.57 9.76
C SER A 186 22.04 -10.02 10.33
N LEU A 187 21.92 -11.28 10.74
CA LEU A 187 20.66 -11.87 11.19
C LEU A 187 20.89 -12.77 12.41
N TRP A 188 20.01 -12.67 13.40
CA TRP A 188 20.01 -13.49 14.61
C TRP A 188 18.61 -14.05 14.89
N SER A 189 18.56 -15.22 15.52
CA SER A 189 17.34 -15.84 16.05
C SER A 189 17.46 -15.96 17.56
N LEU A 190 16.47 -15.47 18.28
CA LEU A 190 16.32 -15.56 19.73
C LEU A 190 15.21 -16.56 20.05
N GLU A 191 15.54 -17.58 20.83
CA GLU A 191 14.59 -18.60 21.29
C GLU A 191 14.54 -18.63 22.81
N THR A 192 13.33 -18.74 23.38
CA THR A 192 13.15 -19.05 24.81
C THR A 192 11.96 -19.98 25.01
N VAL A 193 11.98 -20.74 26.10
CA VAL A 193 10.94 -21.73 26.43
C VAL A 193 9.82 -21.08 27.23
N ILE A 194 8.59 -21.36 26.80
CA ILE A 194 7.35 -20.94 27.45
C ILE A 194 6.68 -22.20 28.05
N PRO A 195 6.30 -22.19 29.35
CA PRO A 195 5.67 -23.33 30.01
C PRO A 195 4.39 -23.81 29.30
N PRO A 196 3.92 -25.04 29.52
CA PRO A 196 2.64 -25.51 28.98
C PRO A 196 1.45 -24.77 29.59
N ALA A 197 0.35 -24.71 28.84
CA ALA A 197 -0.98 -24.36 29.35
C ALA A 197 -1.45 -25.38 30.41
N LYS A 198 -2.27 -24.91 31.35
CA LYS A 198 -2.86 -25.74 32.42
C LYS A 198 -4.35 -25.96 32.12
N GLY A 199 -4.64 -27.03 31.39
CA GLY A 199 -6.00 -27.25 30.90
C GLY A 199 -6.39 -26.19 29.88
N ASP A 200 -7.38 -25.35 30.22
CA ASP A 200 -7.84 -24.28 29.34
C ASP A 200 -7.21 -22.91 29.65
N ASP A 201 -6.38 -22.82 30.69
CA ASP A 201 -5.64 -21.62 31.05
C ASP A 201 -4.28 -21.58 30.34
N SER A 202 -4.05 -20.57 29.50
CA SER A 202 -2.73 -20.35 28.88
C SER A 202 -1.65 -20.06 29.91
N SER A 203 -0.42 -20.38 29.57
CA SER A 203 0.74 -19.83 30.26
C SER A 203 1.25 -18.57 29.57
N TYR A 204 1.95 -17.73 30.32
CA TYR A 204 2.52 -16.49 29.82
C TYR A 204 3.93 -16.30 30.36
N ARG A 205 4.79 -15.65 29.57
CA ARG A 205 6.04 -15.06 30.05
C ARG A 205 6.26 -13.68 29.44
N ASP A 206 6.76 -12.80 30.27
CA ASP A 206 7.31 -11.50 29.91
C ASP A 206 8.84 -11.60 29.92
N ILE A 207 9.49 -11.49 28.76
CA ILE A 207 10.94 -11.63 28.64
C ILE A 207 11.53 -10.37 28.00
N THR A 208 12.40 -9.67 28.74
CA THR A 208 13.12 -8.51 28.20
C THR A 208 14.10 -8.94 27.12
N ILE A 209 14.17 -8.20 26.01
CA ILE A 209 15.28 -8.31 25.05
C ILE A 209 16.38 -7.34 25.47
N GLY A 210 16.05 -6.04 25.54
CA GLY A 210 17.00 -4.98 25.89
C GLY A 210 16.73 -3.70 25.08
N THR A 211 17.72 -2.82 25.04
CA THR A 211 17.67 -1.50 24.42
C THR A 211 18.55 -1.48 23.17
N PRO A 212 17.99 -1.31 21.96
CA PRO A 212 18.76 -1.07 20.74
C PRO A 212 19.81 0.04 20.95
N TRP A 213 21.07 -0.29 20.72
CA TRP A 213 22.27 0.54 20.92
C TRP A 213 22.44 1.15 22.33
N GLY A 214 21.79 0.59 23.34
CA GLY A 214 21.87 1.05 24.75
C GLY A 214 21.18 2.39 25.02
N SER A 215 20.70 3.06 23.99
CA SER A 215 19.86 4.25 24.04
C SER A 215 19.00 4.26 22.79
N PHE A 216 17.71 4.60 22.92
CA PHE A 216 16.83 4.49 21.78
C PHE A 216 17.29 5.37 20.61
N ALA A 217 17.21 4.71 19.45
CA ALA A 217 17.40 5.21 18.10
C ALA A 217 16.92 6.64 17.87
N SER A 218 17.52 7.32 16.89
CA SER A 218 17.07 8.65 16.47
C SER A 218 15.60 8.64 16.03
N ARG A 219 15.16 7.53 15.42
CA ARG A 219 13.76 7.27 15.03
C ARG A 219 13.42 5.79 15.18
N TRP A 220 12.16 5.48 15.43
CA TRP A 220 11.64 4.10 15.36
C TRP A 220 10.28 4.04 14.67
N PHE A 221 10.00 2.87 14.11
CA PHE A 221 8.75 2.50 13.45
C PHE A 221 8.34 1.12 13.96
N ALA A 222 7.05 0.92 14.22
CA ALA A 222 6.51 -0.38 14.55
C ALA A 222 5.17 -0.63 13.84
N LEU A 223 4.88 -1.89 13.53
CA LEU A 223 3.53 -2.34 13.22
C LEU A 223 2.95 -3.00 14.45
N VAL A 224 1.89 -2.38 14.98
CA VAL A 224 1.20 -2.84 16.17
C VAL A 224 -0.18 -3.39 15.82
N ARG A 225 -0.68 -4.28 16.66
CA ARG A 225 -2.06 -4.76 16.63
C ARG A 225 -2.96 -3.64 17.15
N LEU A 226 -3.45 -2.80 16.24
CA LEU A 226 -4.34 -1.67 16.56
C LEU A 226 -5.48 -2.13 17.47
N TRP A 227 -6.04 -3.26 17.07
CA TRP A 227 -6.85 -4.20 17.83
C TRP A 227 -6.79 -5.55 17.09
N SER A 228 -7.54 -6.56 17.56
CA SER A 228 -7.40 -7.94 17.11
C SER A 228 -7.33 -8.16 15.58
N PRO A 229 -8.16 -7.50 14.71
CA PRO A 229 -8.13 -7.74 13.27
C PRO A 229 -7.09 -6.97 12.46
N TRP A 230 -6.55 -5.85 12.94
CA TRP A 230 -5.82 -4.89 12.12
C TRP A 230 -4.44 -4.55 12.67
N LEU A 231 -3.47 -4.44 11.76
CA LEU A 231 -2.21 -3.78 12.03
C LEU A 231 -2.32 -2.28 11.78
N ALA A 232 -1.54 -1.49 12.52
CA ALA A 232 -1.37 -0.07 12.26
C ALA A 232 0.06 0.40 12.59
N PRO A 233 0.56 1.45 11.91
CA PRO A 233 1.87 2.01 12.19
C PRO A 233 1.89 2.77 13.52
N ARG A 234 3.06 2.72 14.17
CA ARG A 234 3.48 3.59 15.26
C ARG A 234 4.89 4.09 14.98
N HIS A 235 5.15 5.31 15.42
CA HIS A 235 6.43 5.97 15.21
C HIS A 235 6.83 6.71 16.47
N GLY A 236 8.13 6.94 16.59
CA GLY A 236 8.65 7.84 17.60
C GLY A 236 10.11 8.20 17.34
N LYS A 237 10.66 8.96 18.29
CA LYS A 237 12.01 9.53 18.24
C LYS A 237 12.90 8.82 19.27
N ALA A 238 13.46 9.57 20.22
CA ALA A 238 14.44 9.09 21.21
C ALA A 238 13.88 8.22 22.34
N GLN A 239 12.56 7.97 22.41
CA GLN A 239 11.93 7.12 23.43
C GLN A 239 10.96 6.15 22.77
N LEU A 240 11.05 4.87 23.12
CA LEU A 240 10.09 3.86 22.68
C LEU A 240 8.77 4.05 23.45
N SER A 241 7.67 4.16 22.72
CA SER A 241 6.33 4.15 23.32
C SER A 241 5.41 3.29 22.47
N LEU A 242 5.16 2.08 22.95
CA LEU A 242 4.22 1.15 22.31
C LEU A 242 2.93 1.12 23.13
N ASP A 243 1.86 1.69 22.57
CA ASP A 243 0.51 1.69 23.15
C ASP A 243 -0.23 0.36 22.96
N LYS A 244 0.30 -0.52 22.09
CA LYS A 244 -0.29 -1.79 21.66
C LYS A 244 0.80 -2.83 21.41
N ASP A 245 0.36 -4.09 21.34
CA ASP A 245 1.21 -5.24 21.04
C ASP A 245 1.83 -5.12 19.63
N GLY A 246 3.16 -5.08 19.56
CA GLY A 246 3.93 -4.99 18.31
C GLY A 246 4.21 -6.35 17.66
N ILE A 247 4.27 -6.39 16.33
CA ILE A 247 4.67 -7.57 15.54
C ILE A 247 6.01 -7.34 14.84
N LEU A 248 6.23 -6.12 14.35
CA LEU A 248 7.46 -5.66 13.73
C LEU A 248 7.89 -4.38 14.45
N CYS A 249 9.14 -4.31 14.90
CA CYS A 249 9.74 -3.08 15.44
C CYS A 249 11.05 -2.79 14.69
N CYS A 250 11.22 -1.57 14.21
CA CYS A 250 12.37 -1.13 13.43
C CYS A 250 12.95 0.13 14.08
N PHE A 251 14.27 0.17 14.23
CA PHE A 251 14.98 1.25 14.88
C PHE A 251 16.06 1.80 13.97
N LEU A 252 16.19 3.12 13.89
CA LEU A 252 17.21 3.81 13.09
C LEU A 252 18.28 4.43 14.00
N SER A 253 19.49 3.90 13.95
CA SER A 253 20.58 4.41 14.76
C SER A 253 20.98 5.85 14.37
N PRO A 254 21.64 6.59 15.26
CA PRO A 254 22.27 7.86 14.92
C PRO A 254 23.36 7.77 13.83
N GLN A 255 23.77 6.56 13.44
CA GLN A 255 24.73 6.30 12.35
C GLN A 255 24.04 5.82 11.07
N GLY A 256 22.70 5.85 11.02
CA GLY A 256 21.93 5.47 9.83
C GLY A 256 21.78 3.96 9.62
N LYS A 257 21.99 3.15 10.66
CA LYS A 257 21.76 1.70 10.61
C LYS A 257 20.36 1.34 11.06
N ASN A 258 19.80 0.29 10.48
CA ASN A 258 18.48 -0.24 10.80
C ASN A 258 18.65 -1.49 11.66
N LEU A 259 17.97 -1.56 12.80
CA LEU A 259 17.82 -2.78 13.59
C LEU A 259 16.34 -3.16 13.59
N VAL A 260 16.02 -4.33 13.03
CA VAL A 260 14.66 -4.80 12.80
C VAL A 260 14.39 -6.04 13.64
N PHE A 261 13.27 -6.05 14.34
CA PHE A 261 12.80 -7.11 15.21
C PHE A 261 11.47 -7.64 14.70
N LEU A 262 11.34 -8.96 14.59
CA LEU A 262 10.14 -9.65 14.14
C LEU A 262 9.73 -10.73 15.14
N ALA A 263 8.52 -10.63 15.68
CA ALA A 263 7.93 -11.67 16.52
C ALA A 263 7.20 -12.68 15.63
N ILE A 264 7.69 -13.92 15.57
CA ILE A 264 7.10 -14.96 14.72
C ILE A 264 6.05 -15.75 15.50
N SER A 265 4.86 -15.89 14.91
CA SER A 265 3.82 -16.81 15.39
C SER A 265 3.60 -17.94 14.39
N GLY A 266 2.71 -18.90 14.71
CA GLY A 266 2.28 -19.94 13.77
C GLY A 266 3.29 -21.06 13.51
N LEU A 267 4.43 -21.09 14.22
CA LEU A 267 5.36 -22.22 14.21
C LEU A 267 4.88 -23.38 15.10
N ASN A 268 4.13 -23.02 16.14
CA ASN A 268 3.64 -23.86 17.22
C ASN A 268 2.46 -23.12 17.91
N HIS A 269 2.10 -23.47 19.14
CA HIS A 269 1.01 -22.86 19.90
C HIS A 269 1.43 -21.63 20.73
N VAL A 270 2.61 -21.06 20.44
CA VAL A 270 3.12 -19.85 21.08
C VAL A 270 2.83 -18.62 20.21
N LEU A 271 2.28 -17.58 20.85
CA LEU A 271 2.04 -16.26 20.27
C LEU A 271 2.94 -15.24 20.99
N PRO A 272 4.10 -14.85 20.43
CA PRO A 272 4.90 -13.74 20.92
C PRO A 272 4.47 -12.40 20.30
N VAL A 273 4.51 -11.34 21.10
CA VAL A 273 4.35 -9.94 20.68
C VAL A 273 5.33 -9.04 21.41
N PHE A 274 5.65 -7.88 20.81
CA PHE A 274 6.48 -6.87 21.45
C PHE A 274 5.66 -5.93 22.34
N ARG A 275 6.21 -5.57 23.49
CA ARG A 275 5.70 -4.54 24.40
C ARG A 275 6.85 -3.65 24.88
N GLN A 276 6.50 -2.51 25.43
CA GLN A 276 7.43 -1.67 26.17
C GLN A 276 7.63 -2.23 27.58
N GLY A 277 8.88 -2.52 27.93
CA GLY A 277 9.30 -2.90 29.28
C GLY A 277 9.63 -1.69 30.16
N SER A 278 10.26 -1.92 31.31
CA SER A 278 10.75 -0.84 32.17
C SER A 278 11.88 -0.06 31.51
N LYS A 279 11.93 1.27 31.68
CA LYS A 279 13.00 2.15 31.14
C LYS A 279 13.14 2.07 29.61
N ASP A 280 12.02 2.13 28.91
CA ASP A 280 11.91 2.09 27.45
C ASP A 280 12.34 0.78 26.78
N GLN A 281 12.86 -0.23 27.50
CA GLN A 281 13.36 -1.48 26.92
C GLN A 281 12.33 -2.22 26.03
N LEU A 282 12.82 -2.92 25.00
CA LEU A 282 11.98 -3.81 24.21
C LEU A 282 11.78 -5.14 24.95
N GLN A 283 10.52 -5.55 25.11
CA GLN A 283 10.12 -6.77 25.80
C GLN A 283 9.24 -7.64 24.90
N VAL A 284 9.28 -8.95 25.12
CA VAL A 284 8.40 -9.92 24.48
C VAL A 284 7.40 -10.44 25.51
N TYR A 285 6.11 -10.30 25.19
CA TYR A 285 5.04 -11.01 25.87
C TYR A 285 4.67 -12.23 25.03
N ALA A 286 4.84 -13.43 25.59
CA ALA A 286 4.56 -14.67 24.90
C ALA A 286 3.48 -15.47 25.63
N ARG A 287 2.42 -15.85 24.89
CA ARG A 287 1.36 -16.77 25.35
C ARG A 287 1.61 -18.17 24.78
N ASN A 288 1.51 -19.22 25.59
CA ASN A 288 1.49 -20.61 25.10
C ASN A 288 0.13 -21.26 25.39
N ASP A 289 -0.50 -21.76 24.33
CA ASP A 289 -1.78 -22.49 24.37
C ASP A 289 -1.61 -24.02 24.30
N GLY A 290 -0.37 -24.49 24.06
CA GLY A 290 0.00 -25.90 23.95
C GLY A 290 0.08 -26.62 25.30
N LEU A 291 -0.10 -27.93 25.29
CA LEU A 291 -0.03 -28.79 26.48
C LEU A 291 1.40 -29.22 26.85
N SER A 292 2.39 -28.76 26.09
CA SER A 292 3.82 -28.99 26.30
C SER A 292 4.59 -27.67 26.38
N GLU A 293 5.82 -27.74 26.89
CA GLU A 293 6.77 -26.64 26.75
C GLU A 293 7.05 -26.37 25.28
N GLU A 294 6.91 -25.11 24.88
CA GLU A 294 7.09 -24.69 23.49
C GLU A 294 7.94 -23.42 23.42
N LYS A 295 8.45 -23.10 22.23
CA LYS A 295 9.41 -22.02 22.05
C LYS A 295 8.76 -20.76 21.49
N ALA A 296 9.05 -19.62 22.09
CA ALA A 296 8.90 -18.32 21.44
C ALA A 296 10.13 -18.05 20.56
N THR A 297 9.93 -17.51 19.36
CA THR A 297 11.00 -17.19 18.40
C THR A 297 10.92 -15.74 17.92
N ILE A 298 12.01 -15.01 18.10
CA ILE A 298 12.19 -13.63 17.63
C ILE A 298 13.34 -13.59 16.64
N LEU A 299 13.17 -12.89 15.52
CA LEU A 299 14.25 -12.61 14.60
C LEU A 299 14.70 -11.17 14.73
N ILE A 300 16.02 -10.96 14.61
CA ILE A 300 16.63 -9.63 14.65
C ILE A 300 17.58 -9.51 13.47
N SER A 301 17.52 -8.42 12.72
CA SER A 301 18.51 -8.13 11.68
C SER A 301 19.06 -6.71 11.79
N GLU A 302 20.33 -6.56 11.44
CA GLU A 302 20.99 -5.26 11.26
C GLU A 302 21.29 -5.03 9.77
N GLY A 303 21.10 -3.80 9.27
CA GLY A 303 21.50 -3.42 7.92
C GLY A 303 21.49 -1.92 7.66
N VAL A 304 22.27 -1.47 6.67
CA VAL A 304 22.29 -0.04 6.24
C VAL A 304 21.10 0.33 5.35
N ASP A 305 20.48 -0.65 4.70
CA ASP A 305 19.28 -0.49 3.90
C ASP A 305 18.08 -1.08 4.63
N PHE A 306 17.05 -0.27 4.84
CA PHE A 306 15.86 -0.66 5.58
C PHE A 306 15.14 -1.85 4.95
N GLU A 307 14.99 -1.83 3.62
CA GLU A 307 14.27 -2.88 2.89
C GLU A 307 15.01 -4.21 2.99
N CYS A 308 16.34 -4.19 2.86
CA CYS A 308 17.18 -5.35 3.04
C CYS A 308 17.08 -5.91 4.47
N ALA A 309 17.08 -5.05 5.50
CA ALA A 309 16.94 -5.50 6.90
C ALA A 309 15.58 -6.17 7.14
N VAL A 310 14.47 -5.54 6.73
CA VAL A 310 13.14 -6.18 6.84
C VAL A 310 13.07 -7.48 6.03
N ALA A 311 13.65 -7.51 4.82
CA ALA A 311 13.69 -8.72 4.00
C ALA A 311 14.44 -9.86 4.71
N ALA A 312 15.52 -9.57 5.44
CA ALA A 312 16.31 -10.57 6.15
C ALA A 312 15.47 -11.35 7.16
N VAL A 313 14.73 -10.65 8.03
CA VAL A 313 13.84 -11.30 9.01
C VAL A 313 12.66 -11.99 8.33
N MET A 314 12.05 -11.38 7.31
CA MET A 314 10.86 -11.95 6.66
C MET A 314 11.18 -13.20 5.82
N TYR A 315 12.31 -13.23 5.10
CA TYR A 315 12.74 -14.42 4.36
C TYR A 315 13.09 -15.57 5.28
N HIS A 316 13.75 -15.28 6.41
CA HIS A 316 14.06 -16.30 7.40
C HIS A 316 12.79 -16.82 8.09
N ALA A 317 11.85 -15.94 8.44
CA ALA A 317 10.54 -16.33 8.97
C ALA A 317 9.80 -17.27 8.01
N ARG A 318 9.80 -16.97 6.71
CA ARG A 318 9.18 -17.84 5.70
C ARG A 318 9.80 -19.24 5.68
N ASN A 319 11.11 -19.35 5.82
CA ASN A 319 11.78 -20.65 5.90
C ASN A 319 11.36 -21.44 7.15
N LEU A 320 11.25 -20.77 8.30
CA LEU A 320 10.82 -21.41 9.54
C LEU A 320 9.36 -21.89 9.45
N VAL A 321 8.46 -21.03 8.97
CA VAL A 321 7.05 -21.34 8.77
C VAL A 321 6.87 -22.49 7.77
N SER A 322 7.58 -22.45 6.64
CA SER A 322 7.47 -23.50 5.61
C SER A 322 7.93 -24.86 6.14
N ARG A 323 8.97 -24.89 6.99
CA ARG A 323 9.42 -26.13 7.65
C ARG A 323 8.41 -26.63 8.68
N ALA A 324 7.75 -25.74 9.40
CA ALA A 324 6.70 -26.10 10.36
C ALA A 324 5.47 -26.67 9.63
N ALA A 325 5.07 -26.07 8.50
CA ALA A 325 3.96 -26.53 7.68
C ALA A 325 4.19 -27.96 7.12
N GLN A 326 5.43 -28.29 6.74
CA GLN A 326 5.82 -29.64 6.26
C GLN A 326 5.63 -30.76 7.28
N ALA A 327 5.43 -30.43 8.56
CA ALA A 327 5.05 -31.43 9.55
C ALA A 327 3.61 -31.94 9.35
N ASN A 328 2.75 -31.21 8.62
CA ASN A 328 1.37 -31.59 8.31
C ASN A 328 1.23 -32.14 6.87
N VAL A 329 1.78 -33.33 6.65
CA VAL A 329 1.90 -33.97 5.33
C VAL A 329 0.57 -34.13 4.60
N GLU A 330 -0.51 -34.49 5.31
CA GLU A 330 -1.84 -34.68 4.70
C GLU A 330 -2.40 -33.39 4.12
N HIS A 331 -2.26 -32.28 4.86
CA HIS A 331 -2.69 -30.96 4.41
C HIS A 331 -1.92 -30.50 3.17
N GLU A 332 -0.59 -30.67 3.18
CA GLU A 332 0.26 -30.30 2.05
C GLU A 332 -0.03 -31.12 0.79
N GLN A 333 -0.25 -32.43 0.93
CA GLN A 333 -0.64 -33.29 -0.20
C GLN A 333 -1.97 -32.86 -0.81
N GLN A 334 -2.97 -32.54 0.04
CA GLN A 334 -4.26 -32.07 -0.44
C GLN A 334 -4.14 -30.72 -1.15
N LEU A 335 -3.39 -29.77 -0.60
CA LEU A 335 -3.14 -28.47 -1.24
C LEU A 335 -2.45 -28.63 -2.59
N SER A 336 -1.36 -29.41 -2.66
CA SER A 336 -0.60 -29.61 -3.91
C SER A 336 -1.51 -30.15 -5.03
N SER A 337 -2.36 -31.13 -4.72
CA SER A 337 -3.28 -31.70 -5.71
C SER A 337 -4.25 -30.67 -6.30
N LEU A 338 -4.73 -29.73 -5.48
CA LEU A 338 -5.65 -28.67 -5.92
C LEU A 338 -4.93 -27.55 -6.67
N VAL A 339 -3.66 -27.28 -6.34
CA VAL A 339 -2.83 -26.31 -7.06
C VAL A 339 -2.46 -26.82 -8.45
N ASP A 340 -2.17 -28.12 -8.61
CA ASP A 340 -1.86 -28.69 -9.93
C ASP A 340 -3.06 -28.63 -10.90
N ASP A 341 -4.29 -28.68 -10.35
CA ASP A 341 -5.52 -28.48 -11.12
C ASP A 341 -5.80 -27.00 -11.46
N PHE A 342 -5.10 -26.06 -10.81
CA PHE A 342 -5.22 -24.63 -11.09
C PHE A 342 -4.58 -24.29 -12.44
N LYS A 343 -5.41 -24.14 -13.47
CA LYS A 343 -4.98 -23.64 -14.79
C LYS A 343 -5.38 -22.17 -14.93
N PRO A 344 -4.45 -21.21 -14.79
CA PRO A 344 -4.77 -19.80 -15.02
C PRO A 344 -5.28 -19.63 -16.46
N LYS A 345 -6.49 -19.09 -16.61
CA LYS A 345 -6.98 -18.66 -17.92
C LYS A 345 -6.28 -17.34 -18.24
N TRP A 346 -5.20 -17.46 -19.02
CA TRP A 346 -4.40 -16.43 -19.69
C TRP A 346 -4.64 -14.96 -19.30
N LEU A 347 -3.62 -14.35 -18.69
CA LEU A 347 -3.31 -12.92 -18.51
C LEU A 347 -4.23 -12.01 -17.67
N GLU A 348 -5.39 -12.46 -17.18
CA GLU A 348 -6.25 -11.63 -16.32
C GLU A 348 -6.65 -12.36 -15.04
N TYR A 349 -6.42 -11.70 -13.90
CA TYR A 349 -6.98 -12.12 -12.62
C TYR A 349 -8.33 -11.42 -12.39
N TRP A 350 -9.16 -12.03 -11.53
CA TRP A 350 -10.48 -11.49 -11.18
C TRP A 350 -10.43 -10.10 -10.50
N PHE A 351 -9.26 -9.76 -9.94
CA PHE A 351 -8.97 -8.47 -9.29
C PHE A 351 -8.35 -7.41 -10.22
N ASP A 352 -8.18 -7.70 -11.51
CA ASP A 352 -7.66 -6.72 -12.50
C ASP A 352 -8.78 -5.91 -13.18
N GLY A 353 -10.05 -6.19 -12.87
CA GLY A 353 -11.17 -5.40 -13.34
C GLY A 353 -11.77 -4.51 -12.25
N LEU A 354 -12.48 -3.46 -12.68
CA LEU A 354 -13.18 -2.57 -11.75
C LEU A 354 -14.31 -3.34 -11.06
N GLY A 355 -14.38 -3.30 -9.73
CA GLY A 355 -15.48 -3.92 -8.99
C GLY A 355 -16.42 -2.92 -8.33
N PHE A 356 -17.60 -3.41 -7.94
CA PHE A 356 -18.59 -2.68 -7.15
C PHE A 356 -18.91 -3.45 -5.87
N CYS A 357 -18.89 -2.75 -4.73
CA CYS A 357 -19.26 -3.32 -3.44
C CYS A 357 -20.54 -2.68 -2.92
N THR A 358 -21.49 -3.50 -2.47
CA THR A 358 -22.81 -3.02 -2.04
C THR A 358 -22.84 -2.36 -0.66
N TRP A 359 -21.77 -2.45 0.15
CA TRP A 359 -21.81 -2.07 1.58
C TRP A 359 -22.22 -0.62 1.82
N ASN A 360 -21.40 0.37 1.43
CA ASN A 360 -21.75 1.78 1.63
C ASN A 360 -22.84 2.24 0.66
N ALA A 361 -22.91 1.64 -0.53
CA ALA A 361 -23.89 1.98 -1.55
C ALA A 361 -25.35 1.67 -1.17
N LEU A 362 -25.63 0.48 -0.60
CA LEU A 362 -26.99 -0.05 -0.42
C LEU A 362 -27.39 -0.26 1.05
N GLY A 363 -26.42 -0.23 1.96
CA GLY A 363 -26.58 -0.39 3.39
C GLY A 363 -27.03 -1.79 3.83
N GLN A 364 -27.31 -1.93 5.13
CA GLN A 364 -27.53 -3.22 5.79
C GLN A 364 -28.85 -3.92 5.45
N ARG A 365 -29.83 -3.25 4.83
CA ARG A 365 -31.11 -3.87 4.44
C ARG A 365 -31.06 -4.24 2.97
N LEU A 366 -30.25 -5.24 2.64
CA LEU A 366 -30.00 -5.65 1.27
C LEU A 366 -31.19 -6.45 0.72
N THR A 367 -31.52 -6.24 -0.55
CA THR A 367 -32.56 -6.98 -1.29
C THR A 367 -32.09 -7.20 -2.71
N ASP A 368 -32.64 -8.23 -3.38
CA ASP A 368 -32.37 -8.47 -4.80
C ASP A 368 -32.70 -7.24 -5.66
N GLN A 369 -33.82 -6.56 -5.39
CA GLN A 369 -34.23 -5.36 -6.12
C GLN A 369 -33.24 -4.21 -5.98
N LYS A 370 -32.71 -3.95 -4.79
CA LYS A 370 -31.67 -2.93 -4.59
C LYS A 370 -30.41 -3.24 -5.39
N ILE A 371 -30.02 -4.52 -5.47
CA ILE A 371 -28.87 -4.96 -6.26
C ILE A 371 -29.14 -4.72 -7.75
N PHE A 372 -30.31 -5.15 -8.26
CA PHE A 372 -30.70 -4.92 -9.65
C PHE A 372 -30.73 -3.45 -10.02
N ASP A 373 -31.34 -2.60 -9.19
CA ASP A 373 -31.40 -1.16 -9.44
C ASP A 373 -30.00 -0.53 -9.47
N ALA A 374 -29.08 -1.01 -8.62
CA ALA A 374 -27.71 -0.51 -8.58
C ALA A 374 -26.93 -0.83 -9.86
N ILE A 375 -26.93 -2.11 -10.27
CA ILE A 375 -26.21 -2.54 -11.47
C ILE A 375 -26.85 -1.99 -12.77
N ASP A 376 -28.17 -1.83 -12.80
CA ASP A 376 -28.86 -1.17 -13.91
C ASP A 376 -28.44 0.30 -14.04
N LYS A 377 -28.27 1.00 -12.91
CA LYS A 377 -27.79 2.39 -12.90
C LYS A 377 -26.31 2.51 -13.29
N LEU A 378 -25.45 1.59 -12.84
CA LEU A 378 -24.05 1.54 -13.28
C LEU A 378 -23.98 1.38 -14.80
N SER A 379 -24.71 0.40 -15.35
CA SER A 379 -24.74 0.16 -16.80
C SER A 379 -25.30 1.34 -17.59
N LYS A 380 -26.36 2.01 -17.10
CA LYS A 380 -26.91 3.24 -17.71
C LYS A 380 -25.91 4.40 -17.76
N ASN A 381 -24.96 4.44 -16.82
CA ASN A 381 -23.88 5.43 -16.79
C ASN A 381 -22.59 4.94 -17.50
N ASN A 382 -22.66 3.84 -18.26
CA ASN A 382 -21.53 3.20 -18.94
C ASN A 382 -20.42 2.70 -17.99
N ILE A 383 -20.75 2.45 -16.72
CA ILE A 383 -19.84 1.84 -15.75
C ILE A 383 -20.06 0.33 -15.78
N ASN A 384 -19.29 -0.36 -16.62
CA ASN A 384 -19.36 -1.82 -16.74
C ASN A 384 -18.35 -2.45 -15.77
N VAL A 385 -18.77 -2.78 -14.56
CA VAL A 385 -17.92 -3.46 -13.56
C VAL A 385 -17.75 -4.94 -13.90
N SER A 386 -16.54 -5.48 -13.72
CA SER A 386 -16.28 -6.90 -13.96
C SER A 386 -16.64 -7.77 -12.76
N SER A 387 -16.66 -7.17 -11.57
CA SER A 387 -16.74 -7.87 -10.29
C SER A 387 -17.80 -7.22 -9.40
N LEU A 388 -18.72 -8.01 -8.86
CA LEU A 388 -19.74 -7.56 -7.91
C LEU A 388 -19.51 -8.25 -6.56
N ILE A 389 -19.40 -7.46 -5.50
CA ILE A 389 -19.34 -7.94 -4.12
C ILE A 389 -20.69 -7.64 -3.46
N ILE A 390 -21.48 -8.69 -3.26
CA ILE A 390 -22.71 -8.67 -2.46
C ILE A 390 -22.29 -8.77 -0.99
N ASP A 391 -22.22 -7.63 -0.32
CA ASP A 391 -21.74 -7.51 1.05
C ASP A 391 -22.80 -7.97 2.08
N ASP A 392 -22.52 -7.75 3.37
CA ASP A 392 -23.29 -8.22 4.53
C ASP A 392 -24.82 -8.01 4.41
N ASN A 393 -25.59 -8.91 5.04
CA ASN A 393 -27.06 -8.99 5.14
C ASN A 393 -27.80 -9.60 3.94
N TRP A 394 -27.17 -10.46 3.14
CA TRP A 394 -27.90 -11.32 2.20
C TRP A 394 -28.38 -12.63 2.84
N GLN A 395 -27.70 -13.09 3.90
CA GLN A 395 -27.88 -14.39 4.53
C GLN A 395 -29.19 -14.53 5.31
N SER A 396 -29.70 -15.76 5.44
CA SER A 396 -30.77 -16.06 6.40
C SER A 396 -30.28 -15.97 7.85
N ILE A 397 -30.63 -14.89 8.54
CA ILE A 397 -30.07 -14.52 9.85
C ILE A 397 -31.12 -14.63 10.98
N ASP A 398 -30.68 -15.07 12.14
CA ASP A 398 -31.46 -15.07 13.38
C ASP A 398 -31.26 -13.76 14.13
N TYR A 399 -32.22 -12.84 13.99
CA TYR A 399 -32.19 -11.49 14.55
C TYR A 399 -32.41 -11.44 16.09
N ARG A 400 -32.09 -12.51 16.82
CA ARG A 400 -32.15 -12.55 18.28
C ARG A 400 -30.95 -11.83 18.90
N GLY A 401 -31.23 -10.89 19.80
CA GLY A 401 -30.21 -10.13 20.53
C GLY A 401 -30.29 -8.62 20.25
N PRO A 402 -29.46 -7.82 20.94
CA PRO A 402 -29.57 -6.36 20.89
C PRO A 402 -28.98 -5.73 19.62
N SER A 403 -28.14 -6.45 18.85
CA SER A 403 -27.45 -5.93 17.66
C SER A 403 -26.97 -7.02 16.72
N GLN A 404 -26.47 -6.63 15.53
CA GLN A 404 -25.88 -7.54 14.53
C GLN A 404 -24.81 -8.47 15.10
N PHE A 405 -24.09 -8.02 16.14
CA PHE A 405 -22.99 -8.76 16.76
C PHE A 405 -23.43 -10.00 17.57
N GLN A 406 -24.74 -10.18 17.79
CA GLN A 406 -25.33 -11.36 18.42
C GLN A 406 -26.12 -12.23 17.44
N TYR A 407 -26.36 -11.76 16.23
CA TYR A 407 -27.19 -12.49 15.29
C TYR A 407 -26.46 -13.73 14.77
N GLY A 408 -27.18 -14.84 14.70
CA GLY A 408 -26.62 -16.13 14.28
C GLY A 408 -27.03 -16.49 12.86
N TRP A 409 -26.19 -17.25 12.16
CA TRP A 409 -26.53 -17.73 10.82
C TRP A 409 -27.42 -18.99 10.88
N LYS A 410 -28.57 -18.99 10.18
CA LYS A 410 -29.60 -20.05 10.28
C LYS A 410 -29.47 -21.15 9.23
N ASP A 411 -29.32 -20.77 7.97
CA ASP A 411 -29.34 -21.63 6.78
C ASP A 411 -28.45 -21.00 5.68
N PHE A 412 -27.97 -21.82 4.74
CA PHE A 412 -27.13 -21.34 3.63
C PHE A 412 -27.89 -20.46 2.64
N GLU A 413 -29.21 -20.63 2.52
CA GLU A 413 -30.05 -19.82 1.62
C GLU A 413 -30.11 -18.34 2.07
N ALA A 414 -30.34 -17.46 1.09
CA ALA A 414 -30.55 -16.04 1.33
C ALA A 414 -31.82 -15.76 2.16
N GLU A 415 -31.89 -14.60 2.82
CA GLU A 415 -33.06 -14.19 3.61
C GLU A 415 -34.31 -14.08 2.72
N PRO A 416 -35.36 -14.90 2.93
CA PRO A 416 -36.51 -14.95 2.02
C PRO A 416 -37.26 -13.63 1.85
N GLU A 417 -37.25 -12.75 2.85
CA GLU A 417 -37.87 -11.42 2.72
C GLU A 417 -37.12 -10.50 1.74
N GLY A 418 -35.77 -10.59 1.71
CA GLY A 418 -34.93 -9.79 0.81
C GLY A 418 -34.67 -10.46 -0.55
N PHE A 419 -34.77 -11.79 -0.61
CA PHE A 419 -34.49 -12.64 -1.77
C PHE A 419 -35.60 -13.67 -1.95
N PRO A 420 -36.82 -13.26 -2.34
CA PRO A 420 -38.02 -14.12 -2.33
C PRO A 420 -37.95 -15.34 -3.27
N LYS A 421 -37.02 -15.33 -4.25
CA LYS A 421 -36.77 -16.45 -5.16
C LYS A 421 -35.45 -17.19 -4.87
N GLY A 422 -34.79 -16.86 -3.76
CA GLY A 422 -33.50 -17.41 -3.35
C GLY A 422 -32.31 -16.79 -4.08
N LEU A 423 -31.10 -17.12 -3.61
CA LEU A 423 -29.86 -16.60 -4.13
C LEU A 423 -29.63 -17.00 -5.59
N LYS A 424 -29.87 -18.27 -5.94
CA LYS A 424 -29.66 -18.78 -7.30
C LYS A 424 -30.45 -18.02 -8.37
N ALA A 425 -31.71 -17.72 -8.11
CA ALA A 425 -32.54 -16.96 -9.06
C ALA A 425 -32.01 -15.53 -9.24
N THR A 426 -31.59 -14.90 -8.14
CA THR A 426 -30.99 -13.57 -8.14
C THR A 426 -29.72 -13.53 -9.00
N ILE A 427 -28.78 -14.45 -8.74
CA ILE A 427 -27.52 -14.53 -9.47
C ILE A 427 -27.73 -14.85 -10.95
N SER A 428 -28.65 -15.77 -11.26
CA SER A 428 -28.99 -16.10 -12.65
C SER A 428 -29.48 -14.87 -13.42
N GLN A 429 -30.35 -14.06 -12.79
CA GLN A 429 -30.86 -12.84 -13.38
C GLN A 429 -29.77 -11.77 -13.56
N ILE A 430 -28.83 -11.64 -12.62
CA ILE A 430 -27.67 -10.72 -12.76
C ILE A 430 -26.85 -11.14 -14.00
N ARG A 431 -26.49 -12.42 -14.12
CA ARG A 431 -25.66 -12.90 -15.24
C ARG A 431 -26.37 -12.80 -16.59
N GLU A 432 -27.69 -12.98 -16.63
CA GLU A 432 -28.48 -12.84 -17.86
C GLU A 432 -28.56 -11.38 -18.34
N LYS A 433 -28.82 -10.44 -17.42
CA LYS A 433 -29.01 -9.02 -17.75
C LYS A 433 -27.69 -8.25 -17.89
N HIS A 434 -26.67 -8.65 -17.15
CA HIS A 434 -25.38 -7.94 -17.05
C HIS A 434 -24.20 -8.90 -17.30
N PRO A 435 -24.04 -9.40 -18.54
CA PRO A 435 -23.02 -10.40 -18.88
C PRO A 435 -21.56 -9.91 -18.72
N HIS A 436 -21.36 -8.60 -18.56
CA HIS A 436 -20.06 -8.00 -18.27
C HIS A 436 -19.61 -8.22 -16.81
N ILE A 437 -20.53 -8.54 -15.89
CA ILE A 437 -20.21 -8.94 -14.51
C ILE A 437 -19.74 -10.40 -14.54
N GLN A 438 -18.42 -10.57 -14.64
CA GLN A 438 -17.76 -11.86 -14.75
C GLN A 438 -17.73 -12.58 -13.41
N HIS A 439 -17.44 -11.84 -12.34
CA HIS A 439 -17.22 -12.36 -11.00
C HIS A 439 -18.28 -11.87 -10.03
N ILE A 440 -18.90 -12.79 -9.29
CA ILE A 440 -19.82 -12.42 -8.21
C ILE A 440 -19.33 -13.06 -6.92
N ALA A 441 -19.03 -12.20 -5.95
CA ALA A 441 -18.63 -12.57 -4.60
C ALA A 441 -19.76 -12.31 -3.60
N VAL A 442 -19.85 -13.14 -2.57
CA VAL A 442 -20.71 -12.89 -1.40
C VAL A 442 -19.88 -12.76 -0.13
N TRP A 443 -20.32 -11.91 0.78
CA TRP A 443 -19.72 -11.74 2.10
C TRP A 443 -20.20 -12.83 3.08
N HIS A 444 -19.34 -13.32 3.97
CA HIS A 444 -19.73 -14.06 5.17
C HIS A 444 -18.65 -13.96 6.26
N ALA A 445 -19.00 -14.16 7.54
CA ALA A 445 -17.98 -14.27 8.58
C ALA A 445 -17.40 -15.70 8.63
N LEU A 446 -16.16 -15.85 9.09
CA LEU A 446 -15.48 -17.16 9.17
C LEU A 446 -16.21 -18.16 10.09
N LEU A 447 -16.83 -17.67 11.16
CA LEU A 447 -17.49 -18.48 12.18
C LEU A 447 -19.01 -18.55 12.01
N GLY A 448 -19.52 -18.03 10.88
CA GLY A 448 -20.94 -17.98 10.54
C GLY A 448 -21.39 -16.56 10.20
N TYR A 449 -22.25 -15.99 11.04
CA TYR A 449 -22.50 -14.54 11.08
C TYR A 449 -21.69 -13.89 12.22
N TRP A 450 -21.85 -12.59 12.47
CA TRP A 450 -21.14 -11.90 13.57
C TRP A 450 -21.34 -12.54 14.96
N GLY A 451 -22.51 -13.13 15.21
CA GLY A 451 -22.83 -13.91 16.42
C GLY A 451 -22.64 -15.43 16.26
N GLY A 452 -21.98 -15.89 15.20
CA GLY A 452 -21.72 -17.30 14.92
C GLY A 452 -22.88 -18.03 14.24
N ILE A 453 -23.10 -19.28 14.62
CA ILE A 453 -24.19 -20.13 14.14
C ILE A 453 -25.41 -19.98 15.06
N ALA A 454 -26.61 -19.86 14.47
CA ALA A 454 -27.84 -19.84 15.25
C ALA A 454 -28.07 -21.21 15.93
N PRO A 455 -28.14 -21.32 17.27
CA PRO A 455 -28.17 -22.61 17.98
C PRO A 455 -29.37 -23.52 17.66
N HIS A 456 -30.45 -22.96 17.11
CA HIS A 456 -31.65 -23.69 16.70
C HIS A 456 -31.90 -23.63 15.18
N GLY A 457 -30.97 -23.02 14.45
CA GLY A 457 -30.98 -22.96 13.00
C GLY A 457 -30.75 -24.34 12.37
N LYS A 458 -30.93 -24.42 11.06
CA LYS A 458 -30.71 -25.65 10.30
C LYS A 458 -29.24 -26.07 10.31
N ILE A 459 -28.33 -25.10 10.23
CA ILE A 459 -26.88 -25.35 10.30
C ILE A 459 -26.52 -26.09 11.61
N ALA A 460 -26.95 -25.59 12.78
CA ALA A 460 -26.68 -26.23 14.07
C ALA A 460 -27.34 -27.62 14.25
N LYS A 461 -28.38 -27.93 13.45
CA LYS A 461 -29.02 -29.27 13.43
C LYS A 461 -28.30 -30.26 12.51
N THR A 462 -27.60 -29.76 11.50
CA THR A 462 -26.91 -30.58 10.47
C THR A 462 -25.46 -30.88 10.84
N TYR A 463 -24.79 -29.92 11.48
CA TYR A 463 -23.39 -30.02 11.86
C TYR A 463 -23.26 -29.99 13.39
N LYS A 464 -22.29 -30.74 13.91
CA LYS A 464 -21.89 -30.68 15.31
C LYS A 464 -21.36 -29.27 15.58
N THR A 465 -21.91 -28.63 16.61
CA THR A 465 -21.49 -27.32 17.08
C THR A 465 -21.02 -27.39 18.52
N ILE A 466 -20.13 -26.47 18.89
CA ILE A 466 -19.68 -26.24 20.27
C ILE A 466 -19.88 -24.78 20.62
N GLU A 467 -19.89 -24.50 21.92
CA GLU A 467 -19.92 -23.14 22.44
C GLU A 467 -18.51 -22.75 22.90
N VAL A 468 -18.04 -21.59 22.43
CA VAL A 468 -16.77 -20.98 22.87
C VAL A 468 -17.04 -19.59 23.43
N VAL A 469 -16.16 -19.12 24.30
CA VAL A 469 -16.29 -17.80 24.94
C VAL A 469 -15.30 -16.84 24.28
N ARG A 470 -15.81 -15.71 23.81
CA ARG A 470 -15.01 -14.56 23.32
C ARG A 470 -14.79 -13.58 24.46
N GLU A 471 -13.62 -12.94 24.47
CA GLU A 471 -13.31 -11.84 25.36
C GLU A 471 -14.31 -10.67 25.16
N ASP A 472 -14.64 -9.97 26.25
CA ASP A 472 -15.57 -8.84 26.20
C ASP A 472 -14.87 -7.60 25.65
N ALA A 473 -14.91 -7.46 24.31
CA ALA A 473 -14.32 -6.32 23.63
C ALA A 473 -15.23 -5.09 23.76
N ASP A 474 -15.24 -4.46 24.95
CA ASP A 474 -15.95 -3.20 25.23
C ASP A 474 -15.35 -1.98 24.48
N ARG A 475 -14.58 -2.22 23.42
CA ARG A 475 -13.87 -1.22 22.62
C ARG A 475 -14.52 -1.13 21.23
N ARG A 476 -15.03 0.07 20.91
CA ARG A 476 -15.97 0.42 19.81
C ARG A 476 -17.46 0.13 20.07
N ASN A 477 -17.88 -0.17 21.29
CA ASN A 477 -19.27 -0.60 21.55
C ASN A 477 -19.70 -1.74 20.62
N LEU A 478 -18.76 -2.62 20.23
CA LEU A 478 -19.04 -3.85 19.51
C LEU A 478 -19.16 -4.94 20.58
N PRO A 479 -20.37 -5.29 21.06
CA PRO A 479 -20.56 -6.27 22.13
C PRO A 479 -20.26 -7.70 21.65
N LEU A 480 -19.04 -7.97 21.19
CA LEU A 480 -18.59 -9.27 20.72
C LEU A 480 -18.32 -10.24 21.88
N GLY A 481 -18.30 -9.75 23.11
CA GLY A 481 -18.11 -10.56 24.31
C GLY A 481 -19.12 -11.68 24.47
N GLY A 482 -18.67 -12.70 25.21
CA GLY A 482 -19.54 -13.78 25.65
C GLY A 482 -19.55 -14.99 24.72
N LYS A 483 -20.59 -15.80 24.90
CA LYS A 483 -20.71 -17.12 24.26
C LYS A 483 -21.09 -16.99 22.80
N ILE A 484 -20.43 -17.78 21.96
CA ILE A 484 -20.73 -17.93 20.54
C ILE A 484 -20.79 -19.42 20.20
N THR A 485 -21.76 -19.81 19.39
CA THR A 485 -21.86 -21.16 18.85
C THR A 485 -21.11 -21.24 17.53
N VAL A 486 -20.16 -22.17 17.43
CA VAL A 486 -19.33 -22.38 16.24
C VAL A 486 -19.38 -23.85 15.83
N VAL A 487 -19.05 -24.15 14.57
CA VAL A 487 -18.96 -25.53 14.09
C VAL A 487 -17.77 -26.23 14.77
N ALA A 488 -17.98 -27.45 15.26
CA ALA A 488 -16.97 -28.24 15.95
C ALA A 488 -15.94 -28.81 14.97
N GLU A 489 -14.72 -29.05 15.46
CA GLU A 489 -13.56 -29.48 14.66
C GLU A 489 -13.87 -30.58 13.64
N GLU A 490 -14.69 -31.56 14.04
CA GLU A 490 -15.01 -32.74 13.24
C GLU A 490 -15.84 -32.40 11.99
N ASP A 491 -16.60 -31.31 12.04
CA ASP A 491 -17.54 -30.93 10.98
C ASP A 491 -17.16 -29.67 10.20
N VAL A 492 -16.13 -28.92 10.62
CA VAL A 492 -15.69 -27.68 9.94
C VAL A 492 -15.41 -27.92 8.45
N SER A 493 -14.75 -29.04 8.11
CA SER A 493 -14.47 -29.43 6.72
C SER A 493 -15.73 -29.71 5.91
N ARG A 494 -16.67 -30.46 6.49
CA ARG A 494 -17.95 -30.79 5.85
C ARG A 494 -18.79 -29.54 5.63
N PHE A 495 -18.89 -28.69 6.65
CA PHE A 495 -19.59 -27.41 6.61
C PHE A 495 -19.11 -26.50 5.48
N TYR A 496 -17.81 -26.22 5.39
CA TYR A 496 -17.27 -25.37 4.33
C TYR A 496 -17.44 -25.97 2.94
N ASN A 497 -17.25 -27.28 2.81
CA ASN A 497 -17.42 -27.97 1.54
C ASN A 497 -18.87 -27.90 1.04
N ASP A 498 -19.85 -28.11 1.92
CA ASP A 498 -21.27 -28.05 1.59
C ASP A 498 -21.71 -26.61 1.31
N PHE A 499 -21.27 -25.64 2.12
CA PHE A 499 -21.61 -24.23 1.94
C PHE A 499 -21.09 -23.70 0.61
N TYR A 500 -19.81 -23.93 0.29
CA TYR A 500 -19.23 -23.42 -0.94
C TYR A 500 -19.76 -24.16 -2.18
N LYS A 501 -20.10 -25.46 -2.05
CA LYS A 501 -20.84 -26.15 -3.10
C LYS A 501 -22.20 -25.50 -3.37
N PHE A 502 -22.96 -25.16 -2.33
CA PHE A 502 -24.22 -24.43 -2.47
C PHE A 502 -24.03 -23.09 -3.19
N LEU A 503 -22.98 -22.33 -2.83
CA LEU A 503 -22.66 -21.05 -3.49
C LEU A 503 -22.33 -21.25 -4.98
N VAL A 504 -21.49 -22.24 -5.32
CA VAL A 504 -21.17 -22.59 -6.71
C VAL A 504 -22.44 -23.01 -7.47
N ASP A 505 -23.32 -23.80 -6.85
CA ASP A 505 -24.61 -24.22 -7.44
C ASP A 505 -25.58 -23.04 -7.68
N CYS A 506 -25.43 -21.95 -6.92
CA CYS A 506 -26.12 -20.68 -7.12
C CYS A 506 -25.48 -19.81 -8.21
N GLY A 507 -24.27 -20.15 -8.66
CA GLY A 507 -23.50 -19.37 -9.63
C GLY A 507 -22.61 -18.29 -9.00
N ILE A 508 -22.35 -18.33 -7.70
CA ILE A 508 -21.30 -17.53 -7.04
C ILE A 508 -19.94 -18.13 -7.35
N ASP A 509 -18.94 -17.28 -7.56
CA ASP A 509 -17.61 -17.75 -7.96
C ASP A 509 -16.44 -17.14 -7.16
N ALA A 510 -16.76 -16.37 -6.11
CA ALA A 510 -15.81 -15.79 -5.16
C ALA A 510 -16.48 -15.54 -3.79
N VAL A 511 -15.68 -15.28 -2.74
CA VAL A 511 -16.19 -14.91 -1.40
C VAL A 511 -15.37 -13.79 -0.76
N LYS A 512 -16.00 -12.95 0.05
CA LYS A 512 -15.34 -12.05 1.01
C LYS A 512 -15.56 -12.61 2.41
N THR A 513 -14.52 -13.19 3.01
CA THR A 513 -14.63 -13.83 4.32
C THR A 513 -14.08 -12.93 5.41
N ASP A 514 -14.97 -12.53 6.31
CA ASP A 514 -14.73 -11.48 7.30
C ASP A 514 -14.66 -12.02 8.73
N ALA A 515 -14.35 -11.12 9.66
CA ALA A 515 -14.25 -11.39 11.09
C ALA A 515 -13.36 -12.59 11.46
N GLN A 516 -12.33 -12.87 10.66
CA GLN A 516 -11.43 -14.00 10.90
C GLN A 516 -10.69 -13.89 12.23
N PHE A 517 -10.39 -12.66 12.67
CA PHE A 517 -9.80 -12.36 13.97
C PHE A 517 -10.58 -12.92 15.17
N MET A 518 -11.87 -13.24 15.04
CA MET A 518 -12.65 -13.77 16.17
C MET A 518 -12.02 -15.05 16.74
N LEU A 519 -11.30 -15.80 15.91
CA LEU A 519 -10.46 -16.93 16.33
C LEU A 519 -9.47 -16.58 17.45
N ASP A 520 -8.87 -15.38 17.39
CA ASP A 520 -7.87 -14.92 18.36
C ASP A 520 -8.49 -14.25 19.60
N THR A 521 -9.80 -14.02 19.59
CA THR A 521 -10.55 -13.40 20.72
C THR A 521 -11.08 -14.43 21.72
N TRP A 522 -10.97 -15.74 21.43
CA TRP A 522 -11.43 -16.76 22.36
C TRP A 522 -10.65 -16.71 23.67
N VAL A 523 -11.29 -17.02 24.80
CA VAL A 523 -10.67 -16.98 26.13
C VAL A 523 -9.90 -18.27 26.44
N GLY A 524 -10.46 -19.42 26.10
CA GLY A 524 -9.86 -20.73 26.39
C GLY A 524 -8.66 -21.08 25.51
N ALA A 525 -7.63 -21.68 26.09
CA ALA A 525 -6.46 -22.19 25.37
C ALA A 525 -6.82 -23.34 24.42
N SER A 526 -7.75 -24.21 24.80
CA SER A 526 -8.15 -25.38 24.02
C SER A 526 -8.78 -25.03 22.68
N PRO A 527 -9.83 -24.19 22.59
CA PRO A 527 -10.36 -23.80 21.29
C PRO A 527 -9.32 -23.06 20.43
N ARG A 528 -8.42 -22.26 21.03
CA ARG A 528 -7.36 -21.61 20.25
C ARG A 528 -6.36 -22.61 19.67
N ARG A 529 -5.91 -23.57 20.48
CA ARG A 529 -5.00 -24.64 20.07
C ARG A 529 -5.62 -25.53 18.99
N ASP A 530 -6.86 -25.96 19.19
CA ASP A 530 -7.47 -27.03 18.40
C ASP A 530 -8.17 -26.50 17.13
N LEU A 531 -8.72 -25.27 17.16
CA LEU A 531 -9.60 -24.78 16.08
C LEU A 531 -9.02 -23.67 15.21
N ILE A 532 -8.05 -22.85 15.66
CA ILE A 532 -7.56 -21.71 14.86
C ILE A 532 -7.01 -22.19 13.51
N ASN A 533 -6.01 -23.07 13.56
CA ASN A 533 -5.40 -23.60 12.35
C ASN A 533 -6.40 -24.45 11.56
N LYS A 534 -7.27 -25.21 12.25
CA LYS A 534 -8.32 -26.01 11.59
C LYS A 534 -9.24 -25.16 10.72
N TYR A 535 -9.73 -24.03 11.23
CA TYR A 535 -10.60 -23.11 10.48
C TYR A 535 -9.83 -22.45 9.32
N LEU A 536 -8.61 -21.96 9.56
CA LEU A 536 -7.78 -21.32 8.53
C LEU A 536 -7.43 -22.28 7.38
N ASP A 537 -7.04 -23.51 7.71
CA ASP A 537 -6.68 -24.56 6.75
C ASP A 537 -7.89 -25.01 5.95
N THR A 538 -9.01 -25.25 6.63
CA THR A 538 -10.25 -25.68 5.98
C THR A 538 -10.77 -24.61 5.04
N TRP A 539 -10.79 -23.35 5.50
CA TRP A 539 -11.23 -22.22 4.68
C TRP A 539 -10.34 -22.06 3.44
N THR A 540 -9.02 -22.18 3.60
CA THR A 540 -8.06 -22.15 2.48
C THR A 540 -8.37 -23.25 1.45
N ILE A 541 -8.49 -24.50 1.92
CA ILE A 541 -8.75 -25.66 1.03
C ILE A 541 -10.09 -25.49 0.32
N ALA A 542 -11.15 -25.12 1.05
CA ALA A 542 -12.47 -24.95 0.47
C ALA A 542 -12.49 -23.84 -0.59
N THR A 543 -11.84 -22.71 -0.31
CA THR A 543 -11.72 -21.59 -1.25
C THR A 543 -10.95 -21.98 -2.51
N LEU A 544 -9.85 -22.73 -2.36
CA LEU A 544 -9.08 -23.20 -3.51
C LEU A 544 -9.91 -24.19 -4.34
N ARG A 545 -10.59 -25.14 -3.70
CA ARG A 545 -11.40 -26.18 -4.35
C ARG A 545 -12.59 -25.61 -5.14
N HIS A 546 -13.34 -24.69 -4.54
CA HIS A 546 -14.62 -24.24 -5.11
C HIS A 546 -14.53 -22.94 -5.88
N PHE A 547 -13.59 -22.07 -5.53
CA PHE A 547 -13.45 -20.73 -6.12
C PHE A 547 -12.10 -20.49 -6.79
N SER A 548 -11.22 -21.50 -6.88
CA SER A 548 -9.88 -21.35 -7.48
C SER A 548 -9.11 -20.16 -6.86
N ALA A 549 -9.16 -20.06 -5.52
CA ALA A 549 -8.55 -18.98 -4.72
C ALA A 549 -9.14 -17.57 -4.92
N LYS A 550 -10.30 -17.43 -5.58
CA LYS A 550 -11.03 -16.16 -5.66
C LYS A 550 -11.70 -15.83 -4.32
N ALA A 551 -10.93 -15.26 -3.40
CA ALA A 551 -11.44 -14.77 -2.13
C ALA A 551 -10.74 -13.49 -1.65
N ILE A 552 -11.48 -12.74 -0.83
CA ILE A 552 -10.97 -11.65 0.00
C ILE A 552 -10.95 -12.11 1.45
N SER A 553 -9.76 -12.16 2.03
CA SER A 553 -9.54 -12.42 3.45
C SER A 553 -9.62 -11.10 4.22
N CYS A 554 -10.70 -10.90 4.95
CA CYS A 554 -10.96 -9.67 5.68
C CYS A 554 -10.79 -9.86 7.20
N MET A 555 -10.37 -8.80 7.89
CA MET A 555 -10.11 -8.79 9.34
C MET A 555 -9.19 -9.94 9.78
N SER A 556 -8.11 -10.15 9.03
CA SER A 556 -7.24 -11.33 9.14
C SER A 556 -5.77 -10.99 9.41
N GLN A 557 -5.47 -9.81 9.95
CA GLN A 557 -4.10 -9.40 10.28
C GLN A 557 -3.70 -9.73 11.74
N PHE A 558 -4.25 -10.80 12.31
CA PHE A 558 -3.82 -11.35 13.59
C PHE A 558 -2.65 -12.33 13.38
N PRO A 559 -1.76 -12.53 14.38
CA PRO A 559 -0.46 -13.19 14.16
C PRO A 559 -0.56 -14.57 13.53
N GLN A 560 -1.46 -15.44 14.03
CA GLN A 560 -1.63 -16.78 13.47
C GLN A 560 -2.02 -16.75 12.00
N ALA A 561 -2.98 -15.90 11.58
CA ALA A 561 -3.32 -15.79 10.16
C ALA A 561 -2.17 -15.25 9.31
N LEU A 562 -1.42 -14.25 9.79
CA LEU A 562 -0.28 -13.66 9.07
C LEU A 562 0.80 -14.71 8.77
N PHE A 563 1.17 -15.53 9.76
CA PHE A 563 2.26 -16.48 9.60
C PHE A 563 1.80 -17.87 9.13
N HIS A 564 0.74 -18.45 9.71
CA HIS A 564 0.29 -19.80 9.35
C HIS A 564 -0.40 -19.85 7.99
N SER A 565 -1.28 -18.89 7.71
CA SER A 565 -2.08 -18.87 6.48
C SER A 565 -1.40 -18.02 5.40
N GLN A 566 -1.04 -16.78 5.68
CA GLN A 566 -0.70 -15.82 4.64
C GLN A 566 0.77 -15.84 4.20
N MET A 567 1.71 -16.31 5.03
CA MET A 567 3.13 -16.37 4.68
C MET A 567 3.53 -17.50 3.72
N PRO A 568 2.96 -18.72 3.79
CA PRO A 568 3.28 -19.80 2.85
C PRO A 568 2.99 -19.47 1.38
N THR A 569 3.92 -19.84 0.50
CA THR A 569 3.86 -19.57 -0.95
C THR A 569 3.47 -20.81 -1.78
N ASN A 570 3.01 -21.88 -1.14
CA ASN A 570 2.62 -23.16 -1.76
C ASN A 570 1.18 -23.15 -2.32
N ARG A 571 0.58 -21.97 -2.47
CA ARG A 571 -0.82 -21.77 -2.90
C ARG A 571 -0.95 -20.46 -3.68
N PRO A 572 -2.01 -20.26 -4.49
CA PRO A 572 -2.21 -19.00 -5.19
C PRO A 572 -2.36 -17.82 -4.22
N THR A 573 -1.90 -16.65 -4.66
CA THR A 573 -2.07 -15.39 -3.93
C THR A 573 -3.56 -15.05 -3.77
N ILE A 574 -3.96 -14.63 -2.58
CA ILE A 574 -5.32 -14.18 -2.26
C ILE A 574 -5.34 -12.69 -1.91
N LEU A 575 -6.51 -12.07 -2.02
CA LEU A 575 -6.68 -10.69 -1.55
C LEU A 575 -6.76 -10.66 -0.03
N VAL A 576 -6.08 -9.72 0.62
CA VAL A 576 -6.18 -9.51 2.07
C VAL A 576 -6.43 -8.04 2.36
N ARG A 577 -7.54 -7.73 3.06
CA ARG A 577 -7.82 -6.36 3.53
C ARG A 577 -6.68 -5.87 4.40
N ASN A 578 -6.11 -4.75 4.01
CA ASN A 578 -4.84 -4.23 4.52
C ASN A 578 -4.99 -3.14 5.59
N SER A 579 -6.23 -2.72 5.86
CA SER A 579 -6.58 -1.75 6.88
C SER A 579 -8.00 -1.96 7.38
N ASP A 580 -8.33 -1.21 8.43
CA ASP A 580 -9.70 -0.91 8.82
C ASP A 580 -10.53 -0.32 7.69
N ASP A 581 -11.84 -0.23 7.90
CA ASP A 581 -12.79 0.20 6.88
C ASP A 581 -12.59 1.65 6.42
N PHE A 582 -12.97 1.89 5.17
CA PHE A 582 -13.24 3.22 4.64
C PHE A 582 -14.52 3.78 5.29
N PHE A 583 -14.39 4.89 6.03
CA PHE A 583 -15.51 5.57 6.67
C PHE A 583 -15.79 6.90 5.95
N PRO A 584 -16.75 6.97 5.02
CA PRO A 584 -17.02 8.19 4.24
C PRO A 584 -17.35 9.40 5.12
N GLU A 585 -18.07 9.18 6.22
CA GLU A 585 -18.58 10.24 7.09
C GLU A 585 -17.57 10.71 8.16
N ILE A 586 -16.34 10.17 8.19
CA ILE A 586 -15.32 10.51 9.21
C ILE A 586 -14.12 11.16 8.53
N PRO A 587 -14.06 12.50 8.40
CA PRO A 587 -13.01 13.19 7.66
C PRO A 587 -11.57 12.85 8.11
N ALA A 588 -11.36 12.69 9.42
CA ALA A 588 -10.04 12.34 9.97
C ALA A 588 -9.57 10.94 9.56
N SER A 589 -10.49 10.05 9.17
CA SER A 589 -10.16 8.67 8.78
C SER A 589 -9.47 8.58 7.42
N HIS A 590 -9.73 9.49 6.47
CA HIS A 590 -9.21 9.36 5.10
C HIS A 590 -7.68 9.43 5.02
N PRO A 591 -7.00 10.45 5.60
CA PRO A 591 -5.54 10.48 5.58
C PRO A 591 -4.92 9.32 6.37
N TRP A 592 -5.54 8.97 7.51
CA TRP A 592 -5.11 7.85 8.34
C TRP A 592 -5.23 6.50 7.62
N HIS A 593 -6.27 6.31 6.82
CA HIS A 593 -6.50 5.10 6.02
C HIS A 593 -5.38 4.87 5.01
N VAL A 594 -5.05 5.90 4.23
CA VAL A 594 -3.96 5.82 3.22
C VAL A 594 -2.60 5.68 3.91
N TRP A 595 -2.37 6.39 5.01
CA TRP A 595 -1.16 6.26 5.83
C TRP A 595 -0.96 4.83 6.34
N THR A 596 -1.99 4.25 6.94
CA THR A 596 -1.97 2.90 7.51
C THR A 596 -1.72 1.86 6.43
N ASN A 597 -2.43 1.95 5.30
CA ASN A 597 -2.25 1.03 4.18
C ASN A 597 -0.81 1.06 3.61
N ALA A 598 -0.24 2.25 3.43
CA ALA A 598 1.10 2.41 2.89
C ALA A 598 2.18 1.81 3.82
N HIS A 599 2.00 1.91 5.14
CA HIS A 599 2.93 1.35 6.13
C HIS A 599 2.74 -0.15 6.33
N ASN A 600 1.50 -0.63 6.43
CA ASN A 600 1.22 -2.07 6.54
C ASN A 600 1.80 -2.84 5.35
N SER A 601 1.83 -2.23 4.16
CA SER A 601 2.41 -2.81 2.95
C SER A 601 3.92 -3.12 3.05
N ILE A 602 4.66 -2.52 4.01
CA ILE A 602 6.06 -2.91 4.31
C ILE A 602 6.13 -4.38 4.72
N PHE A 603 5.16 -4.84 5.52
CA PHE A 603 5.08 -6.23 5.99
C PHE A 603 4.34 -7.11 4.98
N MET A 604 3.18 -6.65 4.50
CA MET A 604 2.30 -7.48 3.67
C MET A 604 2.93 -7.92 2.35
N LYS A 605 3.85 -7.13 1.78
CA LYS A 605 4.55 -7.51 0.54
C LYS A 605 5.38 -8.79 0.64
N TYR A 606 5.72 -9.22 1.86
CA TYR A 606 6.46 -10.45 2.12
C TYR A 606 5.54 -11.65 2.42
N LEU A 607 4.23 -11.45 2.44
CA LEU A 607 3.26 -12.53 2.51
C LEU A 607 2.83 -12.92 1.08
N ASN A 608 2.22 -14.09 0.94
CA ASN A 608 1.62 -14.56 -0.30
C ASN A 608 0.21 -13.97 -0.49
N VAL A 609 0.13 -12.64 -0.50
CA VAL A 609 -1.13 -11.90 -0.50
C VAL A 609 -1.05 -10.69 -1.43
N LEU A 610 -2.21 -10.25 -1.90
CA LEU A 610 -2.37 -8.96 -2.57
C LEU A 610 -3.11 -8.01 -1.61
N PRO A 611 -2.46 -6.95 -1.10
CA PRO A 611 -3.11 -6.00 -0.19
C PRO A 611 -4.31 -5.32 -0.85
N ASP A 612 -5.48 -5.47 -0.23
CA ASP A 612 -6.71 -4.78 -0.59
C ASP A 612 -6.85 -3.53 0.30
N TRP A 613 -6.76 -2.36 -0.35
CA TRP A 613 -6.83 -1.03 0.30
C TRP A 613 -8.27 -0.55 0.54
N ASP A 614 -9.24 -1.45 0.42
CA ASP A 614 -10.67 -1.26 0.60
C ASP A 614 -11.36 -0.46 -0.51
N MET A 615 -12.68 -0.64 -0.58
CA MET A 615 -13.57 0.15 -1.41
C MET A 615 -13.51 1.66 -1.07
N PHE A 616 -14.00 2.51 -1.98
CA PHE A 616 -14.16 3.94 -1.75
C PHE A 616 -15.27 4.53 -2.63
N GLN A 617 -15.63 5.79 -2.36
CA GLN A 617 -16.61 6.54 -3.15
C GLN A 617 -15.91 7.53 -4.12
N THR A 618 -16.36 7.54 -5.36
CA THR A 618 -15.89 8.44 -6.43
C THR A 618 -16.48 9.84 -6.32
N VAL A 619 -17.57 10.01 -5.55
CA VAL A 619 -18.18 11.30 -5.25
C VAL A 619 -17.99 11.63 -3.76
N HIS A 620 -16.87 12.28 -3.43
CA HIS A 620 -16.48 12.68 -2.08
C HIS A 620 -15.34 13.72 -2.13
N GLU A 621 -15.15 14.52 -1.07
CA GLU A 621 -14.06 15.51 -1.00
C GLU A 621 -12.64 14.89 -1.05
N TYR A 622 -12.54 13.58 -0.82
CA TYR A 622 -11.30 12.80 -0.85
C TYR A 622 -11.24 11.80 -2.02
N SER A 623 -12.14 11.89 -3.00
CA SER A 623 -12.23 10.86 -4.06
C SER A 623 -10.96 10.73 -4.88
N GLY A 624 -10.40 11.84 -5.35
CA GLY A 624 -9.11 11.82 -6.07
C GLY A 624 -7.96 11.28 -5.20
N PHE A 625 -7.95 11.63 -3.91
CA PHE A 625 -6.98 11.15 -2.93
C PHE A 625 -7.03 9.62 -2.76
N HIS A 626 -8.23 9.06 -2.62
CA HIS A 626 -8.43 7.61 -2.51
C HIS A 626 -8.19 6.89 -3.84
N ALA A 627 -8.66 7.42 -4.96
CA ALA A 627 -8.41 6.87 -6.29
C ALA A 627 -6.91 6.73 -6.56
N ALA A 628 -6.14 7.79 -6.34
CA ALA A 628 -4.69 7.78 -6.50
C ALA A 628 -4.03 6.73 -5.61
N ALA A 629 -4.43 6.65 -4.34
CA ALA A 629 -3.93 5.65 -3.40
C ALA A 629 -4.19 4.20 -3.87
N ARG A 630 -5.39 3.91 -4.38
CA ARG A 630 -5.71 2.57 -4.92
C ARG A 630 -4.95 2.28 -6.21
N CYS A 631 -4.83 3.24 -7.12
CA CYS A 631 -4.06 3.07 -8.37
C CYS A 631 -2.58 2.72 -8.12
N VAL A 632 -1.93 3.36 -7.14
CA VAL A 632 -0.52 3.07 -6.85
C VAL A 632 -0.30 1.91 -5.88
N SER A 633 -1.36 1.42 -5.22
CA SER A 633 -1.27 0.32 -4.26
C SER A 633 -0.77 -0.99 -4.89
N GLY A 634 -1.03 -1.19 -6.18
CA GLY A 634 -0.80 -2.47 -6.84
C GLY A 634 -1.84 -3.53 -6.49
N GLY A 635 -2.91 -3.18 -5.76
CA GLY A 635 -4.05 -4.03 -5.39
C GLY A 635 -5.31 -3.81 -6.24
N PRO A 636 -6.48 -4.33 -5.81
CA PRO A 636 -7.75 -4.15 -6.50
C PRO A 636 -8.34 -2.74 -6.32
N ILE A 637 -9.33 -2.39 -7.17
CA ILE A 637 -10.13 -1.17 -7.03
C ILE A 637 -11.61 -1.53 -7.05
N TYR A 638 -12.31 -1.20 -5.97
CA TYR A 638 -13.76 -1.32 -5.87
C TYR A 638 -14.38 0.03 -5.54
N ILE A 639 -15.43 0.40 -6.28
CA ILE A 639 -16.27 1.56 -5.95
C ILE A 639 -17.48 1.13 -5.14
N THR A 640 -17.99 2.02 -4.29
CA THR A 640 -19.20 1.79 -3.46
C THR A 640 -20.11 3.03 -3.46
N ASP A 641 -20.17 3.67 -4.61
CA ASP A 641 -20.96 4.87 -4.85
C ASP A 641 -22.46 4.63 -4.62
N VAL A 642 -23.14 5.69 -4.20
CA VAL A 642 -24.61 5.73 -4.24
C VAL A 642 -25.03 5.51 -5.70
N PRO A 643 -25.93 4.54 -6.00
CA PRO A 643 -26.25 4.26 -7.39
C PRO A 643 -26.82 5.46 -8.15
N GLY A 644 -26.13 5.84 -9.22
CA GLY A 644 -26.46 7.00 -10.08
C GLY A 644 -25.65 8.25 -9.75
N GLU A 645 -24.81 8.22 -8.72
CA GLU A 645 -23.94 9.33 -8.31
C GLU A 645 -22.48 8.89 -8.48
N HIS A 646 -21.92 9.14 -9.66
CA HIS A 646 -20.58 8.68 -10.03
C HIS A 646 -19.76 9.80 -10.64
N ASP A 647 -18.48 9.88 -10.29
CA ASP A 647 -17.51 10.73 -10.97
C ASP A 647 -16.88 9.96 -12.13
N MET A 648 -17.43 10.16 -13.34
CA MET A 648 -16.97 9.47 -14.55
C MET A 648 -15.55 9.89 -14.94
N ASP A 649 -15.18 11.16 -14.76
CA ASP A 649 -13.84 11.64 -15.08
C ASP A 649 -12.80 10.99 -14.17
N LEU A 650 -13.14 10.76 -12.91
CA LEU A 650 -12.28 10.03 -11.97
C LEU A 650 -12.20 8.53 -12.28
N ILE A 651 -13.34 7.89 -12.60
CA ILE A 651 -13.36 6.47 -13.01
C ILE A 651 -12.50 6.26 -14.27
N ASP A 652 -12.57 7.18 -15.22
CA ASP A 652 -11.77 7.14 -16.44
C ASP A 652 -10.28 7.31 -16.15
N GLN A 653 -9.88 8.03 -15.10
CA GLN A 653 -8.46 8.11 -14.71
C GLN A 653 -7.91 6.80 -14.12
N MET A 654 -8.76 5.95 -13.56
CA MET A 654 -8.35 4.68 -12.93
C MET A 654 -8.43 3.47 -13.87
N THR A 655 -9.25 3.58 -14.92
CA THR A 655 -9.68 2.42 -15.73
C THR A 655 -9.49 2.62 -17.24
N GLY A 656 -9.63 1.54 -17.99
CA GLY A 656 -9.75 1.57 -19.45
C GLY A 656 -10.56 0.39 -19.97
N VAL A 657 -11.11 0.55 -21.18
CA VAL A 657 -11.89 -0.51 -21.84
C VAL A 657 -10.98 -1.33 -22.75
N THR A 658 -10.98 -2.65 -22.60
CA THR A 658 -10.21 -3.55 -23.48
C THR A 658 -10.90 -3.71 -24.84
N PRO A 659 -10.20 -4.24 -25.87
CA PRO A 659 -10.80 -4.58 -27.16
C PRO A 659 -12.03 -5.51 -27.10
N ARG A 660 -12.19 -6.24 -26.00
CA ARG A 660 -13.35 -7.12 -25.75
C ARG A 660 -14.46 -6.46 -24.91
N GLY A 661 -14.36 -5.15 -24.65
CA GLY A 661 -15.38 -4.39 -23.93
C GLY A 661 -15.35 -4.53 -22.40
N LYS A 662 -14.27 -5.09 -21.83
CA LYS A 662 -14.10 -5.21 -20.37
C LYS A 662 -13.48 -3.94 -19.81
N THR A 663 -13.97 -3.47 -18.66
CA THR A 663 -13.32 -2.39 -17.89
C THR A 663 -12.24 -2.98 -17.00
N VAL A 664 -10.98 -2.57 -17.23
CA VAL A 664 -9.82 -3.00 -16.45
C VAL A 664 -9.18 -1.84 -15.70
N ILE A 665 -8.53 -2.15 -14.58
CA ILE A 665 -7.72 -1.20 -13.80
C ILE A 665 -6.25 -1.32 -14.19
N PHE A 666 -5.46 -0.26 -13.94
CA PHE A 666 -4.02 -0.25 -14.22
C PHE A 666 -3.21 -0.50 -12.96
N ARG A 667 -2.93 -1.77 -12.69
CA ARG A 667 -2.23 -2.22 -11.48
C ARG A 667 -0.72 -2.31 -11.69
N PRO A 668 0.11 -1.57 -10.93
CA PRO A 668 1.57 -1.74 -10.93
C PRO A 668 2.01 -3.18 -10.63
N SER A 669 3.21 -3.55 -11.09
CA SER A 669 3.74 -4.91 -10.91
C SER A 669 4.23 -5.17 -9.48
N VAL A 670 4.69 -4.11 -8.82
CA VAL A 670 5.21 -4.12 -7.45
C VAL A 670 4.27 -3.31 -6.57
N LEU A 671 3.96 -3.84 -5.38
CA LEU A 671 3.04 -3.24 -4.42
C LEU A 671 3.50 -1.85 -3.96
N GLY A 672 2.53 -0.94 -3.85
CA GLY A 672 2.72 0.39 -3.30
C GLY A 672 2.94 0.36 -1.79
N LYS A 673 3.97 1.06 -1.32
CA LYS A 673 4.27 1.22 0.11
C LYS A 673 4.97 2.53 0.40
N THR A 674 5.02 2.94 1.66
CA THR A 674 5.84 4.11 2.03
C THR A 674 7.32 3.89 1.68
N VAL A 675 7.99 4.95 1.20
CA VAL A 675 9.44 4.98 0.96
C VAL A 675 10.22 5.63 2.11
N TYR A 676 9.52 6.23 3.08
CA TYR A 676 10.09 6.80 4.30
C TYR A 676 9.45 6.15 5.54
N PRO A 677 9.90 4.95 5.94
CA PRO A 677 9.23 4.17 6.98
C PRO A 677 9.30 4.81 8.36
N TYR A 678 10.30 5.65 8.63
CA TYR A 678 10.50 6.32 9.92
C TYR A 678 9.82 7.69 10.05
N MET A 679 9.19 8.18 8.97
CA MET A 679 8.37 9.39 9.02
C MET A 679 7.11 9.09 9.82
N GLY A 680 6.89 9.85 10.89
CA GLY A 680 5.67 9.80 11.68
C GLY A 680 4.49 10.52 11.01
N TYR A 681 3.27 10.18 11.43
CA TYR A 681 2.04 10.77 10.88
C TYR A 681 1.93 12.28 11.15
N ASP A 682 2.64 12.78 12.17
CA ASP A 682 2.65 14.16 12.66
C ASP A 682 3.95 14.91 12.33
N ASP A 683 4.85 14.35 11.53
CA ASP A 683 6.13 14.99 11.15
C ASP A 683 5.98 16.10 10.08
N ASP A 684 4.76 16.43 9.64
CA ASP A 684 4.46 17.48 8.66
C ASP A 684 5.27 17.37 7.35
N SER A 685 5.38 16.14 6.82
CA SER A 685 5.92 15.86 5.48
C SER A 685 4.89 15.10 4.65
N LEU A 686 4.98 15.19 3.32
CA LEU A 686 4.08 14.47 2.44
C LEU A 686 4.36 12.97 2.54
N LEU A 687 3.30 12.17 2.70
CA LEU A 687 3.40 10.72 2.60
C LEU A 687 3.78 10.38 1.16
N LYS A 688 4.87 9.63 1.00
CA LYS A 688 5.41 9.19 -0.29
C LYS A 688 5.20 7.69 -0.45
N VAL A 689 4.31 7.30 -1.37
CA VAL A 689 4.00 5.91 -1.68
C VAL A 689 4.65 5.54 -3.00
N GLY A 690 5.65 4.66 -2.94
CA GLY A 690 6.38 4.19 -4.11
C GLY A 690 5.87 2.84 -4.59
N SER A 691 5.76 2.67 -5.91
CA SER A 691 5.51 1.40 -6.61
C SER A 691 6.37 1.32 -7.87
N TYR A 692 6.30 0.20 -8.58
CA TYR A 692 7.06 -0.04 -9.81
C TYR A 692 6.27 -0.92 -10.78
N HIS A 693 6.39 -0.66 -12.08
CA HIS A 693 5.74 -1.48 -13.10
C HIS A 693 6.71 -1.90 -14.21
N GLY A 694 6.74 -3.20 -14.52
CA GLY A 694 7.60 -3.78 -15.55
C GLY A 694 8.71 -4.67 -14.99
N ALA A 695 9.62 -5.09 -15.86
CA ALA A 695 10.78 -5.89 -15.50
C ALA A 695 11.83 -5.05 -14.77
N SER A 696 12.63 -5.67 -13.91
CA SER A 696 13.72 -4.99 -13.19
C SER A 696 14.64 -4.23 -14.17
N GLN A 697 15.07 -3.03 -13.77
CA GLN A 697 15.94 -2.10 -14.53
C GLN A 697 15.32 -1.46 -15.79
N THR A 698 14.28 -2.03 -16.39
CA THR A 698 13.67 -1.51 -17.63
C THR A 698 12.23 -1.04 -17.46
N GLY A 699 11.60 -1.35 -16.33
CA GLY A 699 10.29 -0.85 -15.95
C GLY A 699 10.30 0.60 -15.45
N ASN A 700 9.12 1.06 -15.07
CA ASN A 700 8.81 2.44 -14.73
C ASN A 700 8.61 2.59 -13.22
N PRO A 701 9.46 3.36 -12.53
CA PRO A 701 9.21 3.80 -11.17
C PRO A 701 8.00 4.73 -11.07
N ILE A 702 7.17 4.53 -10.06
CA ILE A 702 5.98 5.36 -9.79
C ILE A 702 6.05 5.83 -8.33
N LEU A 703 5.87 7.12 -8.10
CA LEU A 703 5.82 7.73 -6.77
C LEU A 703 4.59 8.62 -6.65
N ALA A 704 3.68 8.27 -5.76
CA ALA A 704 2.59 9.14 -5.35
C ALA A 704 2.94 9.89 -4.07
N ILE A 705 2.52 11.16 -4.00
CA ILE A 705 2.58 11.98 -2.81
C ILE A 705 1.18 12.33 -2.33
N PHE A 706 0.99 12.31 -1.01
CA PHE A 706 -0.28 12.59 -0.34
C PHE A 706 -0.05 13.54 0.81
N ASN A 707 -0.86 14.60 0.88
CA ASN A 707 -0.86 15.45 2.05
C ASN A 707 -1.77 14.86 3.13
N VAL A 708 -1.15 14.17 4.08
CA VAL A 708 -1.84 13.58 5.23
C VAL A 708 -1.98 14.52 6.42
N SER A 709 -1.37 15.71 6.35
CA SER A 709 -1.42 16.70 7.42
C SER A 709 -2.66 17.59 7.33
N SER A 710 -2.84 18.44 8.34
CA SER A 710 -3.93 19.43 8.41
C SER A 710 -3.57 20.78 7.77
N ARG A 711 -2.39 20.90 7.13
CA ARG A 711 -1.91 22.14 6.49
C ARG A 711 -1.31 21.87 5.10
N PRO A 712 -1.23 22.87 4.20
CA PRO A 712 -0.48 22.70 2.95
C PRO A 712 0.99 22.39 3.24
N LEU A 713 1.58 21.47 2.46
CA LEU A 713 2.97 21.05 2.61
C LEU A 713 3.68 21.10 1.26
N THR A 714 4.98 21.37 1.33
CA THR A 714 5.91 21.37 0.20
C THR A 714 7.08 20.48 0.57
N ASP A 715 7.54 19.64 -0.35
CA ASP A 715 8.73 18.80 -0.19
C ASP A 715 9.60 18.85 -1.46
N LEU A 716 10.91 18.70 -1.27
CA LEU A 716 11.86 18.41 -2.33
C LEU A 716 12.07 16.88 -2.41
N ILE A 717 11.79 16.31 -3.58
CA ILE A 717 11.68 14.87 -3.80
C ILE A 717 12.76 14.44 -4.79
N PRO A 718 13.78 13.68 -4.37
CA PRO A 718 14.81 13.19 -5.28
C PRO A 718 14.34 12.02 -6.12
N LEU A 719 14.87 11.89 -7.35
CA LEU A 719 14.65 10.70 -8.16
C LEU A 719 15.14 9.41 -7.48
N SER A 720 16.12 9.49 -6.56
CA SER A 720 16.65 8.34 -5.82
C SER A 720 15.62 7.63 -4.93
N VAL A 721 14.52 8.27 -4.56
CA VAL A 721 13.46 7.63 -3.73
C VAL A 721 12.41 6.90 -4.57
N PHE A 722 12.45 7.03 -5.89
CA PHE A 722 11.56 6.31 -6.78
C PHE A 722 11.98 4.82 -6.81
N PRO A 723 11.10 3.87 -6.45
CA PRO A 723 11.49 2.47 -6.38
C PRO A 723 11.97 1.93 -7.72
N GLY A 724 13.15 1.29 -7.74
CA GLY A 724 13.71 0.69 -8.94
C GLY A 724 14.40 1.69 -9.88
N ALA A 725 14.49 2.97 -9.53
CA ALA A 725 15.31 3.92 -10.28
C ALA A 725 16.80 3.53 -10.20
N ASP A 726 17.47 3.52 -11.36
CA ASP A 726 18.86 3.10 -11.51
C ASP A 726 19.77 4.30 -11.86
N PRO A 727 20.91 4.50 -11.16
CA PRO A 727 21.80 5.64 -11.40
C PRO A 727 22.53 5.59 -12.76
N ARG A 728 22.44 4.49 -13.51
CA ARG A 728 23.03 4.32 -14.85
C ARG A 728 22.08 4.72 -15.97
N ILE A 729 20.80 4.98 -15.64
CA ILE A 729 19.73 5.26 -16.59
C ILE A 729 19.30 6.72 -16.43
N HIS A 730 19.01 7.39 -17.55
CA HIS A 730 18.35 8.68 -17.55
C HIS A 730 16.84 8.48 -17.63
N TYR A 731 16.10 9.34 -16.96
CA TYR A 731 14.65 9.31 -16.89
C TYR A 731 14.08 10.64 -17.33
N VAL A 732 12.86 10.59 -17.85
CA VAL A 732 11.93 11.73 -17.76
C VAL A 732 10.87 11.40 -16.72
N VAL A 733 10.51 12.37 -15.89
CA VAL A 733 9.44 12.23 -14.90
C VAL A 733 8.22 13.00 -15.38
N ARG A 734 7.05 12.37 -15.36
CA ARG A 734 5.78 13.00 -15.72
C ARG A 734 4.88 13.14 -14.50
N ALA A 735 4.25 14.30 -14.34
CA ALA A 735 3.18 14.51 -13.35
C ALA A 735 1.83 14.10 -13.93
N HIS A 736 0.98 13.47 -13.13
CA HIS A 736 -0.36 13.05 -13.55
C HIS A 736 -1.28 14.26 -13.74
N THR A 737 -1.35 15.17 -12.77
CA THR A 737 -2.38 16.23 -12.76
C THR A 737 -2.23 17.27 -13.87
N THR A 738 -0.99 17.57 -14.29
CA THR A 738 -0.70 18.58 -15.32
C THR A 738 -0.30 18.00 -16.67
N GLY A 739 0.18 16.75 -16.66
CA GLY A 739 0.79 16.10 -17.82
C GLY A 739 2.18 16.60 -18.21
N LYS A 740 2.76 17.56 -17.48
CA LYS A 740 4.10 18.09 -17.74
C LYS A 740 5.17 17.01 -17.55
N VAL A 741 6.22 17.08 -18.37
CA VAL A 741 7.36 16.16 -18.34
C VAL A 741 8.62 16.92 -17.90
N SER A 742 9.47 16.27 -17.10
CA SER A 742 10.77 16.82 -16.73
C SER A 742 11.73 16.76 -17.90
N ARG A 743 12.80 17.56 -17.84
CA ARG A 743 13.97 17.29 -18.67
C ARG A 743 14.56 15.89 -18.36
N PRO A 744 15.30 15.29 -19.30
CA PRO A 744 16.12 14.10 -19.03
C PRO A 744 17.05 14.32 -17.83
N VAL A 745 16.98 13.42 -16.85
CA VAL A 745 17.80 13.47 -15.64
C VAL A 745 18.21 12.07 -15.17
N SER A 746 19.43 11.94 -14.67
CA SER A 746 19.91 10.78 -13.91
C SER A 746 19.78 11.04 -12.41
N ILE A 747 19.83 9.99 -11.59
CA ILE A 747 19.78 10.12 -10.12
C ILE A 747 20.93 10.98 -9.55
N LYS A 748 22.06 11.04 -10.25
CA LYS A 748 23.24 11.78 -9.79
C LYS A 748 23.22 13.24 -10.21
N ASP A 749 22.30 13.63 -11.08
CA ASP A 749 22.26 14.98 -11.62
C ASP A 749 21.70 15.95 -10.57
N PRO A 750 22.24 17.18 -10.45
CA PRO A 750 21.69 18.20 -9.56
C PRO A 750 20.20 18.50 -9.82
N GLY A 751 19.75 18.37 -11.08
CA GLY A 751 18.37 18.60 -11.50
C GLY A 751 17.39 17.45 -11.23
N SER A 752 17.83 16.40 -10.54
CA SER A 752 17.01 15.20 -10.22
C SER A 752 16.01 15.40 -9.07
N LEU A 753 15.99 16.59 -8.46
CA LEU A 753 15.02 17.00 -7.46
C LEU A 753 13.74 17.54 -8.11
N LEU A 754 12.60 17.13 -7.56
CA LEU A 754 11.28 17.65 -7.89
C LEU A 754 10.71 18.44 -6.70
N THR A 755 10.14 19.60 -6.97
CA THR A 755 9.38 20.36 -5.95
C THR A 755 7.92 19.98 -6.03
N GLY A 756 7.43 19.29 -5.00
CA GLY A 756 6.04 18.88 -4.84
C GLY A 756 5.34 19.66 -3.74
N SER A 757 4.25 20.34 -4.06
CA SER A 757 3.42 21.09 -3.11
C SER A 757 1.98 20.66 -3.20
N LEU A 758 1.38 20.37 -2.05
CA LEU A 758 0.01 19.88 -1.98
C LEU A 758 -0.81 20.67 -0.96
N PRO A 759 -2.04 21.10 -1.31
CA PRO A 759 -3.00 21.57 -0.32
C PRO A 759 -3.37 20.43 0.63
N VAL A 760 -4.08 20.75 1.71
CA VAL A 760 -4.72 19.72 2.56
C VAL A 760 -5.58 18.82 1.66
N ARG A 761 -5.53 17.50 1.87
CA ARG A 761 -6.23 16.50 1.04
C ARG A 761 -5.70 16.35 -0.39
N GLY A 762 -4.65 17.08 -0.74
CA GLY A 762 -4.03 17.01 -2.06
C GLY A 762 -3.26 15.70 -2.29
N TYR A 763 -3.13 15.35 -3.56
CA TYR A 763 -2.29 14.24 -4.03
C TYR A 763 -1.63 14.60 -5.38
N GLU A 764 -0.57 13.88 -5.73
CA GLU A 764 0.03 13.87 -7.07
C GLU A 764 0.68 12.51 -7.32
N ILE A 765 0.78 12.09 -8.58
CA ILE A 765 1.52 10.90 -9.00
C ILE A 765 2.58 11.31 -10.00
N PHE A 766 3.83 11.01 -9.67
CA PHE A 766 4.97 11.12 -10.56
C PHE A 766 5.33 9.74 -11.10
N SER A 767 5.44 9.61 -12.41
CA SER A 767 5.97 8.39 -13.06
C SER A 767 7.28 8.71 -13.75
N ALA A 768 8.34 7.98 -13.42
CA ALA A 768 9.63 8.08 -14.08
C ALA A 768 9.70 7.03 -15.21
N PHE A 769 10.07 7.48 -16.40
CA PHE A 769 10.15 6.63 -17.58
C PHE A 769 11.60 6.56 -18.06
N PRO A 770 12.19 5.35 -18.16
CA PRO A 770 13.57 5.18 -18.56
C PRO A 770 13.73 5.58 -20.04
N LEU A 771 14.77 6.36 -20.32
CA LEU A 771 15.09 6.82 -21.67
C LEU A 771 15.96 5.79 -22.40
N THR A 772 15.61 5.54 -23.66
CA THR A 772 16.47 4.86 -24.63
C THR A 772 17.12 5.92 -25.52
N SER A 773 18.44 6.01 -25.50
CA SER A 773 19.20 6.94 -26.33
C SER A 773 19.62 6.28 -27.65
N LEU A 774 19.44 7.01 -28.74
CA LEU A 774 19.63 6.57 -30.13
C LEU A 774 20.35 7.70 -30.88
N SER A 775 21.18 7.36 -31.87
CA SER A 775 21.89 8.37 -32.67
C SER A 775 21.24 8.51 -34.05
N SER A 776 20.80 9.72 -34.38
CA SER A 776 20.15 10.08 -35.65
C SER A 776 21.08 10.92 -36.52
N LYS A 777 21.17 10.58 -37.80
CA LYS A 777 21.86 11.42 -38.80
C LYS A 777 21.09 12.69 -39.11
N LYS A 778 19.75 12.64 -39.03
CA LYS A 778 18.86 13.75 -39.37
C LYS A 778 18.61 14.72 -38.20
N HIS A 779 18.48 14.19 -36.99
CA HIS A 779 18.06 14.94 -35.80
C HIS A 779 19.08 14.90 -34.63
N GLY A 780 20.26 14.30 -34.82
CA GLY A 780 21.28 14.21 -33.76
C GLY A 780 20.97 13.13 -32.73
N ASP A 781 21.40 13.29 -31.48
CA ASP A 781 21.09 12.31 -30.44
C ASP A 781 19.62 12.45 -30.00
N ILE A 782 18.88 11.35 -30.06
CA ILE A 782 17.46 11.27 -29.71
C ILE A 782 17.31 10.38 -28.48
N SER A 783 16.53 10.83 -27.50
CA SER A 783 16.08 10.01 -26.38
C SER A 783 14.58 9.76 -26.48
N ILE A 784 14.17 8.53 -26.27
CA ILE A 784 12.76 8.15 -26.30
C ILE A 784 12.32 7.40 -25.04
N ALA A 785 11.05 7.56 -24.68
CA ALA A 785 10.39 6.78 -23.64
C ALA A 785 8.92 6.51 -23.95
N ASN A 786 8.46 5.32 -23.59
CA ASN A 786 7.05 4.94 -23.63
C ASN A 786 6.37 5.38 -22.33
N LEU A 787 5.46 6.36 -22.42
CA LEU A 787 4.78 6.94 -21.25
C LEU A 787 3.53 6.17 -20.83
N GLY A 788 3.18 5.10 -21.56
CA GLY A 788 1.95 4.34 -21.34
C GLY A 788 0.70 5.14 -21.71
N LEU A 789 -0.42 4.83 -21.07
CA LEU A 789 -1.67 5.55 -21.33
C LEU A 789 -1.72 6.87 -20.55
N LEU A 790 -1.82 7.98 -21.28
CA LEU A 790 -1.92 9.32 -20.73
C LEU A 790 -3.28 9.55 -20.07
N GLY A 791 -3.29 10.47 -19.10
CA GLY A 791 -4.50 10.79 -18.32
C GLY A 791 -4.91 9.70 -17.32
N LYS A 792 -4.15 8.61 -17.20
CA LYS A 792 -4.39 7.54 -16.24
C LYS A 792 -3.45 7.67 -15.04
N MET A 793 -3.99 7.54 -13.83
CA MET A 793 -3.24 7.70 -12.58
C MET A 793 -2.04 6.75 -12.48
N ALA A 794 -2.18 5.52 -12.98
CA ALA A 794 -1.10 4.54 -13.12
C ALA A 794 -0.90 4.15 -14.60
N GLY A 795 -0.86 5.13 -15.50
CA GLY A 795 -0.78 4.91 -16.96
C GLY A 795 0.38 4.05 -17.44
N ALA A 796 1.52 4.09 -16.73
CA ALA A 796 2.65 3.21 -16.97
C ALA A 796 2.28 1.72 -16.81
N ALA A 797 1.33 1.40 -15.93
CA ALA A 797 0.84 0.04 -15.69
C ALA A 797 -0.12 -0.49 -16.76
N ALA A 798 -0.47 0.34 -17.75
CA ALA A 798 -1.16 -0.09 -18.96
C ALA A 798 -0.24 -0.78 -19.97
N ILE A 799 1.08 -0.54 -19.88
CA ILE A 799 2.08 -1.15 -20.75
C ILE A 799 2.18 -2.63 -20.41
N PHE A 800 1.83 -3.49 -21.36
CA PHE A 800 2.00 -4.93 -21.23
C PHE A 800 3.36 -5.38 -21.76
N MET A 801 3.79 -4.81 -22.87
CA MET A 801 5.10 -5.04 -23.50
C MET A 801 5.57 -3.75 -24.16
N SER A 802 6.87 -3.50 -24.12
CA SER A 802 7.49 -2.40 -24.84
C SER A 802 8.89 -2.82 -25.29
N SER A 803 9.22 -2.59 -26.56
CA SER A 803 10.58 -2.73 -27.08
C SER A 803 10.91 -1.59 -28.03
N VAL A 804 12.18 -1.23 -28.07
CA VAL A 804 12.74 -0.23 -28.99
C VAL A 804 13.81 -0.92 -29.81
N GLU A 805 13.67 -0.91 -31.13
CA GLU A 805 14.62 -1.53 -32.06
C GLU A 805 15.03 -0.53 -33.15
N GLU A 806 16.33 -0.42 -33.39
CA GLU A 806 16.86 0.20 -34.61
C GLU A 806 16.83 -0.85 -35.74
N ARG A 807 16.20 -0.50 -36.86
CA ARG A 807 16.13 -1.34 -38.05
C ARG A 807 17.29 -1.03 -38.99
N GLU A 808 17.69 -2.03 -39.79
CA GLU A 808 18.80 -1.92 -40.77
C GLU A 808 18.65 -0.75 -41.77
N ASN A 809 17.42 -0.28 -41.99
CA ASN A 809 17.13 0.86 -42.86
C ASN A 809 17.24 2.24 -42.17
N GLY A 810 17.76 2.30 -40.94
CA GLY A 810 17.91 3.54 -40.17
C GLY A 810 16.59 4.08 -39.61
N ARG A 811 15.56 3.23 -39.46
CA ARG A 811 14.33 3.61 -38.75
C ARG A 811 14.32 3.00 -37.36
N VAL A 812 13.80 3.75 -36.41
CA VAL A 812 13.51 3.24 -35.07
C VAL A 812 12.08 2.74 -35.05
N MET A 813 11.87 1.59 -34.41
CA MET A 813 10.54 1.06 -34.11
C MET A 813 10.37 0.95 -32.60
N LEU A 814 9.36 1.64 -32.07
CA LEU A 814 8.80 1.37 -30.75
C LEU A 814 7.61 0.42 -30.94
N ASP A 815 7.73 -0.81 -30.46
CA ASP A 815 6.64 -1.80 -30.43
C ASP A 815 6.06 -1.85 -29.02
N THR A 816 4.79 -1.45 -28.90
CA THR A 816 4.09 -1.35 -27.63
C THR A 816 2.82 -2.17 -27.65
N ARG A 817 2.60 -2.95 -26.59
CA ARG A 817 1.31 -3.58 -26.31
C ARG A 817 0.69 -2.95 -25.07
N VAL A 818 -0.55 -2.51 -25.17
CA VAL A 818 -1.30 -1.94 -24.05
C VAL A 818 -2.53 -2.76 -23.70
N LYS A 819 -2.92 -2.75 -22.43
CA LYS A 819 -4.05 -3.54 -21.89
C LYS A 819 -5.43 -3.04 -22.33
N ALA A 820 -5.56 -1.76 -22.67
CA ALA A 820 -6.84 -1.12 -22.92
C ALA A 820 -6.71 0.02 -23.91
N PHE A 821 -7.85 0.50 -24.41
CA PHE A 821 -7.93 1.73 -25.18
C PHE A 821 -7.63 2.96 -24.31
N GLY A 822 -7.06 3.98 -24.96
CA GLY A 822 -6.69 5.26 -24.37
C GLY A 822 -5.75 6.01 -25.32
N VAL A 823 -5.17 7.10 -24.81
CA VAL A 823 -4.14 7.86 -25.53
C VAL A 823 -2.78 7.34 -25.12
N LEU A 824 -2.04 6.70 -26.02
CA LEU A 824 -0.65 6.29 -25.77
C LEU A 824 0.26 7.51 -25.91
N GLY A 825 1.09 7.74 -24.90
CA GLY A 825 2.10 8.80 -24.91
C GLY A 825 3.48 8.25 -25.23
N VAL A 826 4.19 8.93 -26.14
CA VAL A 826 5.60 8.63 -26.45
C VAL A 826 6.40 9.91 -26.31
N TYR A 827 7.37 9.93 -25.41
CA TYR A 827 8.34 11.01 -25.31
C TYR A 827 9.40 10.83 -26.39
N VAL A 828 9.69 11.90 -27.14
CA VAL A 828 10.76 11.98 -28.12
C VAL A 828 11.47 13.32 -27.97
N SER A 829 12.74 13.31 -27.56
CA SER A 829 13.48 14.55 -27.24
C SER A 829 13.64 15.52 -28.42
N SER A 830 13.53 15.05 -29.65
CA SER A 830 13.62 15.85 -30.88
C SER A 830 12.26 16.13 -31.54
N LEU A 831 11.14 15.76 -30.89
CA LEU A 831 9.79 15.95 -31.44
C LEU A 831 9.51 17.38 -31.90
N PRO A 832 9.97 18.46 -31.21
CA PRO A 832 9.74 19.83 -31.67
C PRO A 832 10.34 20.15 -33.06
N THR A 833 11.27 19.32 -33.54
CA THR A 833 11.90 19.45 -34.88
C THR A 833 11.31 18.50 -35.93
N MET A 834 10.31 17.69 -35.55
CA MET A 834 9.70 16.65 -36.38
C MET A 834 8.26 17.02 -36.77
N THR A 835 7.76 16.35 -37.81
CA THR A 835 6.39 16.48 -38.30
C THR A 835 5.69 15.13 -38.31
N ILE A 836 4.41 15.10 -37.92
CA ILE A 836 3.63 13.85 -37.87
C ILE A 836 3.59 13.19 -39.26
N ASP A 837 3.31 13.96 -40.32
CA ASP A 837 3.18 13.43 -41.68
C ASP A 837 4.52 13.00 -42.33
N GLY A 838 5.64 13.59 -41.90
CA GLY A 838 6.94 13.40 -42.54
C GLY A 838 7.84 12.40 -41.82
N ASP A 839 7.77 12.36 -40.49
CA ASP A 839 8.75 11.66 -39.66
C ASP A 839 8.18 10.38 -39.03
N PHE A 840 6.86 10.25 -38.91
CA PHE A 840 6.21 9.15 -38.22
C PHE A 840 5.38 8.27 -39.16
N LEU A 841 5.40 6.97 -38.90
CA LEU A 841 4.46 5.99 -39.42
C LEU A 841 3.96 5.17 -38.25
N ILE A 842 2.66 5.22 -37.97
CA ILE A 842 2.07 4.51 -36.83
C ILE A 842 1.07 3.49 -37.34
N THR A 843 1.13 2.28 -36.78
CA THR A 843 0.23 1.19 -37.15
C THR A 843 -0.41 0.54 -35.93
N ILE A 844 -1.65 0.09 -36.11
CA ILE A 844 -2.36 -0.82 -35.20
C ILE A 844 -2.73 -2.05 -36.00
N GLN A 845 -2.35 -3.24 -35.51
CA GLN A 845 -2.49 -4.51 -36.25
C GLN A 845 -1.96 -4.45 -37.70
N GLU A 846 -0.78 -3.84 -37.89
CA GLU A 846 -0.13 -3.65 -39.20
C GLU A 846 -0.89 -2.75 -40.19
N LYS A 847 -1.93 -2.05 -39.74
CA LYS A 847 -2.66 -1.07 -40.55
C LYS A 847 -2.31 0.35 -40.10
N VAL A 848 -1.99 1.21 -41.05
CA VAL A 848 -1.68 2.63 -40.80
C VAL A 848 -2.90 3.32 -40.21
N ILE A 849 -2.70 4.04 -39.11
CA ILE A 849 -3.78 4.79 -38.45
C ILE A 849 -4.05 6.13 -39.16
N PRO A 850 -5.26 6.69 -39.06
CA PRO A 850 -5.53 8.03 -39.59
C PRO A 850 -4.71 9.11 -38.87
N VAL A 851 -4.11 10.04 -39.61
CA VAL A 851 -3.21 11.06 -39.04
C VAL A 851 -3.90 11.91 -37.95
N HIS A 852 -5.20 12.20 -38.07
CA HIS A 852 -5.95 13.01 -37.11
C HIS A 852 -6.25 12.29 -35.77
N THR A 853 -5.78 11.06 -35.59
CA THR A 853 -5.75 10.35 -34.30
C THR A 853 -4.39 10.48 -33.61
N VAL A 854 -3.47 11.26 -34.18
CA VAL A 854 -2.14 11.54 -33.65
C VAL A 854 -2.00 13.05 -33.44
N ALA A 855 -1.41 13.45 -32.32
CA ALA A 855 -1.18 14.86 -31.99
C ALA A 855 0.13 15.05 -31.22
N ILE A 856 0.63 16.27 -31.19
CA ILE A 856 1.65 16.70 -30.22
C ILE A 856 0.90 17.19 -28.98
N SER A 857 1.33 16.77 -27.80
CA SER A 857 0.64 17.11 -26.55
C SER A 857 0.62 18.61 -26.31
N LYS A 858 -0.50 19.10 -25.79
CA LYS A 858 -0.61 20.50 -25.34
C LYS A 858 0.11 20.75 -24.03
N ALA A 859 0.38 19.70 -23.25
CA ALA A 859 1.06 19.80 -21.97
C ALA A 859 2.59 19.87 -22.13
N ASP A 860 3.13 19.25 -23.19
CA ASP A 860 4.57 19.18 -23.47
C ASP A 860 4.81 18.87 -24.96
N ASP A 861 5.60 19.71 -25.64
CA ASP A 861 5.88 19.59 -27.07
C ASP A 861 6.84 18.45 -27.44
N HIS A 862 7.36 17.72 -26.45
CA HIS A 862 8.15 16.50 -26.61
C HIS A 862 7.32 15.21 -26.54
N VAL A 863 6.01 15.32 -26.32
CA VAL A 863 5.12 14.15 -26.17
C VAL A 863 4.23 13.98 -27.41
N LEU A 864 4.36 12.84 -28.06
CA LEU A 864 3.46 12.37 -29.12
C LEU A 864 2.28 11.62 -28.49
N GLU A 865 1.07 12.02 -28.84
CA GLU A 865 -0.19 11.44 -28.37
C GLU A 865 -0.82 10.60 -29.49
N ILE A 866 -1.15 9.34 -29.20
CA ILE A 866 -1.75 8.41 -30.15
C ILE A 866 -3.08 7.92 -29.56
N ASP A 867 -4.20 8.39 -30.10
CA ASP A 867 -5.55 7.97 -29.67
C ASP A 867 -5.90 6.60 -30.27
N ILE A 868 -5.60 5.56 -29.50
CA ILE A 868 -5.81 4.16 -29.88
C ILE A 868 -7.30 3.88 -30.06
N GLY A 869 -8.15 4.38 -29.17
CA GLY A 869 -9.58 4.10 -29.18
C GLY A 869 -10.28 4.68 -30.41
N LYS A 870 -9.94 5.93 -30.75
CA LYS A 870 -10.45 6.60 -31.94
C LYS A 870 -9.97 5.93 -33.22
N ALA A 871 -8.67 5.64 -33.34
CA ALA A 871 -8.12 4.94 -34.49
C ALA A 871 -8.77 3.55 -34.68
N TRP A 872 -8.87 2.77 -33.61
CA TRP A 872 -9.48 1.45 -33.62
C TRP A 872 -10.92 1.47 -34.15
N LYS A 873 -11.72 2.42 -33.66
CA LYS A 873 -13.14 2.58 -34.04
C LYS A 873 -13.28 3.00 -35.50
N GLU A 874 -12.55 4.01 -35.94
CA GLU A 874 -12.65 4.54 -37.31
C GLU A 874 -12.16 3.53 -38.37
N MET A 875 -11.15 2.73 -38.03
CA MET A 875 -10.62 1.68 -38.91
C MET A 875 -11.46 0.39 -38.91
N GLY A 876 -12.47 0.28 -38.04
CA GLY A 876 -13.32 -0.91 -37.90
C GLY A 876 -12.52 -2.15 -37.51
N LEU A 877 -11.55 -2.03 -36.59
CA LEU A 877 -10.72 -3.15 -36.15
C LEU A 877 -11.47 -4.07 -35.19
N GLU A 878 -11.11 -5.35 -35.22
CA GLU A 878 -11.66 -6.38 -34.34
C GLU A 878 -10.55 -7.02 -33.49
N SER A 879 -10.92 -7.44 -32.28
CA SER A 879 -9.98 -8.13 -31.38
C SER A 879 -9.62 -9.49 -31.98
N ARG A 880 -8.33 -9.81 -32.04
CA ARG A 880 -7.85 -11.13 -32.48
C ARG A 880 -7.81 -12.09 -31.28
N TRP A 881 -6.82 -13.00 -31.26
CA TRP A 881 -6.63 -13.97 -30.19
C TRP A 881 -6.32 -13.33 -28.83
N SER A 882 -5.70 -12.15 -28.83
CA SER A 882 -5.25 -11.45 -27.63
C SER A 882 -6.20 -10.29 -27.24
N ASN A 883 -6.23 -9.92 -25.94
CA ASN A 883 -7.06 -8.83 -25.39
C ASN A 883 -6.25 -7.54 -25.16
N ASP A 884 -5.03 -7.46 -25.67
CA ASP A 884 -4.18 -6.28 -25.73
C ASP A 884 -4.30 -5.58 -27.10
N VAL A 885 -3.77 -4.36 -27.19
CA VAL A 885 -3.64 -3.61 -28.44
C VAL A 885 -2.16 -3.40 -28.75
N GLU A 886 -1.70 -3.93 -29.88
CA GLU A 886 -0.36 -3.70 -30.41
C GLU A 886 -0.35 -2.41 -31.25
N VAL A 887 0.54 -1.50 -30.88
CA VAL A 887 0.81 -0.22 -31.54
C VAL A 887 2.29 -0.17 -31.89
N LYS A 888 2.61 0.02 -33.17
CA LYS A 888 3.99 0.20 -33.64
C LYS A 888 4.18 1.61 -34.13
N VAL A 889 5.13 2.31 -33.54
CA VAL A 889 5.53 3.67 -33.91
C VAL A 889 6.88 3.59 -34.59
N PHE A 890 6.91 3.91 -35.88
CA PHE A 890 8.14 4.03 -36.65
C PHE A 890 8.47 5.50 -36.83
N PHE A 891 9.73 5.86 -36.64
CA PHE A 891 10.22 7.18 -37.03
C PHE A 891 11.65 7.10 -37.58
N SER A 892 11.96 8.06 -38.45
CA SER A 892 13.25 8.08 -39.14
C SER A 892 14.32 8.72 -38.26
N ILE A 893 15.49 8.09 -38.19
CA ILE A 893 16.70 8.63 -37.57
C ILE A 893 17.80 8.85 -38.61
#